data_AF-A0A853MGV3-F1
#
_entry.id   AF-A0A853MGV3-F1
#
_cell.length_a   1.000
_cell.length_b   1.000
_cell.length_c   1.000
_cell.angle_alpha   90.00
_cell.angle_beta   90.00
_cell.angle_gamma   90.00
#
_symmetry.space_group_name_H-M   'P 1'
#
loop_
_entity.id
_entity.type
_entity.pdbx_description
1 polymer ?
#
loop_
_entity_poly.entity_id
_entity_poly.type
_entity_poly.pdbx_seq_one_letter_code
_entity_poly.pdbx_strand_id
1 'polypeptide(L)'
;MAQVKIVKRAFKEMQKLYHEDLETVRNIIKGFSEDRPGDCKQLEGYANLFRTRQNDIRVIWRQDENNDFLVVKVGRRDKVYQQINRNRNLDNPLAWSDILDLPKDRVESIPTYKVSDQNYSSWYQFVYGGYLYSPILTPEQHRTIYSHLNTLTNNLRKRRDEIIPSLLLQSAPGTGKTVCAALFACNQYTQPQQGWNIILVLPPALCEEVKQFTCIKELDLKDDQFFFVGTFQEWHRSVNSELHNQVATNEEELDALTKEARRIHVISNNEYLSDHDLTLYKSFVYERDSINVKNPIYRNNELRVKKLIKIKQGREGYNKHLNNKLVWLDALRKTTQELNLTDIMTPEQITRQTLFIFDEAQDYLLRELDDVIQMLTRWRNQFLPPIIWLLGDLNQRIKPVDFDWGSLHLNQRIHLKYNYRNTQKILEFAEILHNFAKIANAGGRHLPDPSNPEHAFEIGEKVAILEVNSMDDAKNFLQQLSDNISASTQQDDRYLLRKLSRQVHLIYKHNHELVANCLPGISYLKAEEAKGREFDACIGFFIFQGEGKPSFEEANIWYTIATRAKSRLLIIATPGELERLGGRDKFTNCDWYTSMDGNFLISWISELSGAEDFSEDVDAVDRLINDAVNSDHPLIHWDMYTVLRTAADDRINEIESKLIARLSQCNPDFLDRELKQADNNITDFYNRIAIKCLLLRSSRRFWDAITQANELKRTLASAYSRIINAIAQDLEDRFLPYEAARVRMNLGQQFPADYPFSSLISNNNFHNLSPVSNLCQMAIKSISESELLLESARIT
;
A
#
# COMPACT_ATOMS: atom_id res chain seq x y z
N MET A 1 -25.06 -3.05 -18.42
CA MET A 1 -24.90 -1.85 -17.58
C MET A 1 -23.67 -1.13 -18.06
N ALA A 2 -23.75 0.18 -18.26
CA ALA A 2 -22.60 1.00 -18.63
C ALA A 2 -21.58 1.03 -17.48
N GLN A 3 -20.30 0.99 -17.80
CA GLN A 3 -19.26 1.18 -16.78
C GLN A 3 -19.07 2.67 -16.51
N VAL A 4 -18.69 3.00 -15.28
CA VAL A 4 -18.28 4.37 -14.91
C VAL A 4 -16.78 4.38 -14.69
N LYS A 5 -16.10 5.31 -15.34
CA LYS A 5 -14.66 5.55 -15.29
C LYS A 5 -14.44 6.97 -14.76
N ILE A 6 -13.41 7.17 -13.95
CA ILE A 6 -13.10 8.48 -13.37
C ILE A 6 -11.62 8.79 -13.62
N VAL A 7 -11.31 10.01 -14.06
CA VAL A 7 -9.92 10.49 -14.22
C VAL A 7 -9.33 10.84 -12.85
N LYS A 8 -8.00 10.67 -12.67
CA LYS A 8 -7.31 10.97 -11.40
C LYS A 8 -7.63 12.36 -10.83
N ARG A 9 -7.64 13.38 -11.70
CA ARG A 9 -7.91 14.77 -11.31
C ARG A 9 -9.29 14.95 -10.64
N ALA A 10 -10.31 14.22 -11.08
CA ALA A 10 -11.64 14.30 -10.49
C ALA A 10 -11.65 13.74 -9.05
N PHE A 11 -10.84 12.72 -8.73
CA PHE A 11 -10.67 12.25 -7.35
C PHE A 11 -10.02 13.31 -6.45
N LYS A 12 -8.95 13.97 -6.92
CA LYS A 12 -8.32 15.10 -6.20
C LYS A 12 -9.34 16.22 -5.89
N GLU A 13 -10.31 16.45 -6.77
CA GLU A 13 -11.38 17.42 -6.53
C GLU A 13 -12.44 16.89 -5.54
N MET A 14 -12.82 15.62 -5.62
CA MET A 14 -13.73 14.96 -4.68
C MET A 14 -13.19 14.96 -3.25
N GLN A 15 -11.90 14.70 -3.06
CA GLN A 15 -11.24 14.68 -1.74
C GLN A 15 -11.26 16.04 -1.02
N LYS A 16 -11.51 17.13 -1.76
CA LYS A 16 -11.64 18.51 -1.23
C LYS A 16 -13.09 18.85 -0.82
N LEU A 17 -14.07 18.00 -1.14
CA LEU A 17 -15.46 18.24 -0.81
C LEU A 17 -15.77 17.90 0.65
N TYR A 18 -16.82 18.53 1.18
CA TYR A 18 -17.42 18.12 2.45
C TYR A 18 -18.19 16.82 2.27
N HIS A 19 -18.49 16.13 3.38
CA HIS A 19 -19.14 14.83 3.35
C HIS A 19 -20.48 14.83 2.58
N GLU A 20 -21.37 15.79 2.85
CA GLU A 20 -22.68 15.90 2.19
C GLU A 20 -22.56 16.11 0.67
N ASP A 21 -21.59 16.91 0.26
CA ASP A 21 -21.28 17.16 -1.14
C ASP A 21 -20.75 15.88 -1.81
N LEU A 22 -19.92 15.12 -1.10
CA LEU A 22 -19.35 13.87 -1.59
C LEU A 22 -20.41 12.75 -1.72
N GLU A 23 -21.37 12.66 -0.81
CA GLU A 23 -22.53 11.76 -0.95
C GLU A 23 -23.44 12.18 -2.11
N THR A 24 -23.57 13.49 -2.37
CA THR A 24 -24.27 13.97 -3.56
C THR A 24 -23.58 13.51 -4.85
N VAL A 25 -22.25 13.56 -4.90
CA VAL A 25 -21.45 13.03 -6.02
C VAL A 25 -21.67 11.52 -6.19
N ARG A 26 -21.66 10.75 -5.09
CA ARG A 26 -21.92 9.31 -5.10
C ARG A 26 -23.25 8.97 -5.76
N ASN A 27 -24.31 9.70 -5.39
CA ASN A 27 -25.65 9.48 -5.93
C ASN A 27 -25.72 9.76 -7.44
N ILE A 28 -25.04 10.81 -7.91
CA ILE A 28 -24.92 11.11 -9.35
C ILE A 28 -24.20 9.96 -10.08
N ILE A 29 -23.07 9.49 -9.54
CA ILE A 29 -22.27 8.41 -10.14
C ILE A 29 -23.05 7.10 -10.17
N LYS A 30 -23.77 6.76 -9.10
CA LYS A 30 -24.67 5.61 -9.07
C LYS A 30 -25.76 5.71 -10.15
N GLY A 31 -26.30 6.91 -10.36
CA GLY A 31 -27.21 7.19 -11.47
C GLY A 31 -26.61 6.85 -12.84
N PHE A 32 -25.32 7.13 -13.07
CA PHE A 32 -24.65 6.75 -14.32
C PHE A 32 -24.57 5.22 -14.51
N SER A 33 -24.23 4.48 -13.46
CA SER A 33 -24.20 3.00 -13.51
C SER A 33 -25.58 2.39 -13.84
N GLU A 34 -26.66 3.08 -13.47
CA GLU A 34 -28.05 2.71 -13.76
C GLU A 34 -28.60 3.28 -15.08
N ASP A 35 -27.75 3.94 -15.89
CA ASP A 35 -28.11 4.65 -17.12
C ASP A 35 -29.21 5.73 -16.91
N ARG A 36 -29.13 6.40 -15.75
CA ARG A 36 -30.05 7.46 -15.29
C ARG A 36 -29.25 8.68 -14.85
N PRO A 37 -28.73 9.48 -15.80
CA PRO A 37 -27.81 10.58 -15.50
C PRO A 37 -28.44 11.82 -14.83
N GLY A 38 -29.75 11.81 -14.52
CA GLY A 38 -30.44 12.90 -13.82
C GLY A 38 -30.58 14.20 -14.63
N ASP A 39 -30.48 15.36 -13.97
CA ASP A 39 -30.47 16.70 -14.61
C ASP A 39 -29.18 16.94 -15.40
N CYS A 40 -29.14 16.39 -16.61
CA CYS A 40 -28.04 16.49 -17.55
C CYS A 40 -28.25 17.62 -18.58
N LYS A 41 -27.18 18.37 -18.86
CA LYS A 41 -27.13 19.35 -19.96
C LYS A 41 -25.77 19.28 -20.64
N GLN A 42 -25.73 19.35 -21.97
CA GLN A 42 -24.48 19.54 -22.70
C GLN A 42 -23.84 20.88 -22.33
N LEU A 43 -22.50 20.90 -22.18
CA LEU A 43 -21.77 22.12 -21.93
C LEU A 43 -21.68 22.97 -23.21
N GLU A 44 -22.11 24.23 -23.10
CA GLU A 44 -22.08 25.19 -24.20
C GLU A 44 -20.64 25.41 -24.69
N GLY A 45 -20.42 25.33 -26.00
CA GLY A 45 -19.10 25.50 -26.60
C GLY A 45 -18.21 24.24 -26.61
N TYR A 46 -18.67 23.10 -26.07
CA TYR A 46 -17.91 21.85 -26.03
C TYR A 46 -18.57 20.71 -26.81
N ALA A 47 -17.76 19.90 -27.48
CA ALA A 47 -18.21 18.68 -28.16
C ALA A 47 -18.29 17.49 -27.18
N ASN A 48 -19.42 16.78 -27.18
CA ASN A 48 -19.64 15.51 -26.46
C ASN A 48 -19.30 15.57 -24.96
N LEU A 49 -19.55 16.71 -24.32
CA LEU A 49 -19.30 16.91 -22.90
C LEU A 49 -20.55 17.41 -22.20
N PHE A 50 -20.91 16.72 -21.12
CA PHE A 50 -22.16 16.89 -20.41
C PHE A 50 -21.90 17.22 -18.95
N ARG A 51 -22.91 17.81 -18.32
CA ARG A 51 -22.91 18.17 -16.92
C ARG A 51 -24.17 17.65 -16.27
N THR A 52 -24.03 16.81 -15.25
CA THR A 52 -25.12 16.49 -14.32
C THR A 52 -25.09 17.43 -13.12
N ARG A 53 -26.27 17.86 -12.68
CA ARG A 53 -26.46 18.74 -11.54
C ARG A 53 -27.30 18.05 -10.46
N GLN A 54 -26.87 18.25 -9.21
CA GLN A 54 -27.72 18.08 -8.03
C GLN A 54 -27.33 19.15 -7.01
N ASN A 55 -28.29 19.95 -6.55
CA ASN A 55 -28.05 21.12 -5.69
C ASN A 55 -26.97 22.07 -6.28
N ASP A 56 -25.92 22.37 -5.51
CA ASP A 56 -24.74 23.16 -5.92
C ASP A 56 -23.62 22.31 -6.54
N ILE A 57 -23.75 20.99 -6.50
CA ILE A 57 -22.76 20.06 -7.04
C ILE A 57 -22.95 19.86 -8.54
N ARG A 58 -21.82 19.82 -9.25
CA ARG A 58 -21.72 19.60 -10.69
C ARG A 58 -20.73 18.48 -10.95
N VAL A 59 -21.13 17.54 -11.80
CA VAL A 59 -20.29 16.46 -12.30
C VAL A 59 -20.24 16.59 -13.82
N ILE A 60 -19.03 16.79 -14.36
CA ILE A 60 -18.78 16.90 -15.79
C ILE A 60 -18.28 15.56 -16.30
N TRP A 61 -18.91 15.07 -17.35
CA TRP A 61 -18.67 13.74 -17.88
C TRP A 61 -18.86 13.70 -19.40
N ARG A 62 -18.35 12.66 -20.02
CA ARG A 62 -18.62 12.31 -21.42
C ARG A 62 -18.93 10.83 -21.54
N GLN A 63 -19.58 10.45 -22.62
CA GLN A 63 -19.74 9.04 -22.97
C GLN A 63 -18.63 8.64 -23.96
N ASP A 64 -18.07 7.44 -23.79
CA ASP A 64 -17.13 6.86 -24.74
C ASP A 64 -17.83 6.02 -25.81
N GLU A 65 -17.07 5.49 -26.77
CA GLU A 65 -17.61 4.71 -27.89
C GLU A 65 -18.29 3.39 -27.45
N ASN A 66 -17.97 2.90 -26.23
CA ASN A 66 -18.55 1.69 -25.66
C ASN A 66 -19.80 2.00 -24.81
N ASN A 67 -20.33 3.23 -24.88
CA ASN A 67 -21.38 3.75 -24.02
C ASN A 67 -21.01 3.85 -22.53
N ASP A 68 -19.73 3.77 -22.16
CA ASP A 68 -19.30 3.96 -20.77
C ASP A 68 -19.21 5.46 -20.42
N PHE A 69 -19.45 5.78 -19.15
CA PHE A 69 -19.37 7.15 -18.64
C PHE A 69 -17.95 7.44 -18.16
N LEU A 70 -17.35 8.53 -18.64
CA LEU A 70 -16.08 9.05 -18.15
C LEU A 70 -16.31 10.36 -17.40
N VAL A 71 -16.10 10.34 -16.09
CA VAL A 71 -16.13 11.52 -15.22
C VAL A 71 -14.80 12.26 -15.32
N VAL A 72 -14.87 13.54 -15.71
CA VAL A 72 -13.70 14.39 -16.01
C VAL A 72 -13.44 15.40 -14.90
N LYS A 73 -14.51 15.97 -14.32
CA LYS A 73 -14.39 17.06 -13.32
C LYS A 73 -15.56 17.05 -12.34
N VAL A 74 -15.32 17.38 -11.08
CA VAL A 74 -16.33 17.38 -10.01
C VAL A 74 -16.16 18.55 -9.06
N GLY A 75 -17.27 19.09 -8.55
CA GLY A 75 -17.24 20.01 -7.42
C GLY A 75 -18.44 20.95 -7.35
N ARG A 76 -18.33 21.99 -6.52
CA ARG A 76 -19.35 23.03 -6.39
C ARG A 76 -19.34 23.98 -7.60
N ARG A 77 -20.51 24.54 -7.91
CA ARG A 77 -20.75 25.40 -9.09
C ARG A 77 -19.71 26.50 -9.28
N ASP A 78 -19.37 27.21 -8.21
CA ASP A 78 -18.44 28.34 -8.21
C ASP A 78 -17.01 27.92 -8.57
N LYS A 79 -16.58 26.71 -8.17
CA LYS A 79 -15.24 26.17 -8.40
C LYS A 79 -15.11 25.40 -9.71
N VAL A 80 -16.09 24.57 -10.07
CA VAL A 80 -16.01 23.67 -11.24
C VAL A 80 -15.75 24.43 -12.53
N TYR A 81 -16.39 25.58 -12.70
CA TYR A 81 -16.32 26.36 -13.93
C TYR A 81 -15.16 27.37 -14.00
N GLN A 82 -14.30 27.51 -12.97
CA GLN A 82 -13.23 28.54 -12.97
C GLN A 82 -12.22 28.37 -14.11
N GLN A 83 -12.07 27.14 -14.63
CA GLN A 83 -11.14 26.78 -15.70
C GLN A 83 -11.87 26.35 -16.98
N ILE A 84 -13.19 26.55 -17.06
CA ILE A 84 -14.00 26.16 -18.22
C ILE A 84 -14.26 27.42 -19.03
N ASN A 85 -13.76 27.43 -20.28
CA ASN A 85 -13.98 28.55 -21.18
C ASN A 85 -15.48 28.63 -21.51
N ARG A 86 -16.08 29.79 -21.23
CA ARG A 86 -17.52 30.03 -21.43
C ARG A 86 -17.82 30.80 -22.72
N ASN A 87 -16.83 30.97 -23.60
CA ASN A 87 -17.03 31.73 -24.83
C ASN A 87 -18.02 31.00 -25.76
N ARG A 88 -19.12 31.68 -26.07
CA ARG A 88 -20.26 31.13 -26.82
C ARG A 88 -20.12 31.25 -28.33
N ASN A 89 -19.22 32.11 -28.79
CA ASN A 89 -19.01 32.40 -30.21
C ASN A 89 -17.68 31.79 -30.68
N LEU A 90 -17.58 30.47 -30.62
CA LEU A 90 -16.45 29.75 -31.20
C LEU A 90 -16.90 29.09 -32.50
N ASP A 91 -16.19 29.37 -33.60
CA ASP A 91 -16.44 28.77 -34.91
C ASP A 91 -16.26 27.24 -34.87
N ASN A 92 -15.48 26.74 -33.91
CA ASN A 92 -15.29 25.31 -33.64
C ASN A 92 -15.48 25.02 -32.15
N PRO A 93 -16.24 23.97 -31.77
CA PRO A 93 -16.39 23.57 -30.39
C PRO A 93 -15.06 23.10 -29.79
N LEU A 94 -14.84 23.46 -28.53
CA LEU A 94 -13.71 23.00 -27.72
C LEU A 94 -13.83 21.50 -27.44
N ALA A 95 -12.68 20.84 -27.35
CA ALA A 95 -12.56 19.47 -26.92
C ALA A 95 -12.40 19.40 -25.39
N TRP A 96 -12.66 18.23 -24.81
CA TRP A 96 -12.42 18.01 -23.38
C TRP A 96 -10.93 18.09 -22.99
N SER A 97 -10.03 17.96 -23.98
CA SER A 97 -8.60 18.25 -23.82
C SER A 97 -8.34 19.66 -23.30
N ASP A 98 -9.17 20.61 -23.74
CA ASP A 98 -9.05 22.03 -23.37
C ASP A 98 -9.48 22.29 -21.91
N ILE A 99 -10.31 21.41 -21.32
CA ILE A 99 -10.67 21.48 -19.90
C ILE A 99 -9.56 20.95 -19.00
N LEU A 100 -8.80 19.98 -19.51
CA LEU A 100 -7.70 19.37 -18.77
C LEU A 100 -6.38 20.11 -18.97
N ASP A 101 -6.32 21.04 -19.93
CA ASP A 101 -5.11 21.76 -20.36
C ASP A 101 -4.02 20.80 -20.84
N LEU A 102 -4.43 19.85 -21.69
CA LEU A 102 -3.58 18.79 -22.20
C LEU A 102 -3.66 18.70 -23.74
N PRO A 103 -2.56 18.32 -24.43
CA PRO A 103 -2.59 18.01 -25.85
C PRO A 103 -3.56 16.86 -26.19
N LYS A 104 -4.22 16.94 -27.35
CA LYS A 104 -5.26 15.97 -27.77
C LYS A 104 -4.79 14.51 -27.77
N ASP A 105 -3.55 14.26 -28.19
CA ASP A 105 -2.92 12.94 -28.24
C ASP A 105 -2.62 12.37 -26.84
N ARG A 106 -2.30 13.23 -25.85
CA ARG A 106 -2.08 12.79 -24.46
C ARG A 106 -3.38 12.44 -23.75
N VAL A 107 -4.42 13.20 -24.05
CA VAL A 107 -5.74 13.08 -23.41
C VAL A 107 -6.39 11.71 -23.64
N GLU A 108 -6.10 11.06 -24.77
CA GLU A 108 -6.51 9.67 -25.03
C GLU A 108 -5.81 8.64 -24.13
N SER A 109 -4.64 8.99 -23.58
CA SER A 109 -3.86 8.14 -22.68
C SER A 109 -3.94 8.62 -21.22
N ILE A 110 -4.95 9.38 -20.83
CA ILE A 110 -5.09 9.79 -19.43
C ILE A 110 -5.39 8.58 -18.53
N PRO A 111 -4.77 8.48 -17.34
CA PRO A 111 -5.10 7.43 -16.38
C PRO A 111 -6.57 7.53 -15.95
N THR A 112 -7.26 6.38 -16.02
CA THR A 112 -8.65 6.25 -15.60
C THR A 112 -8.81 5.06 -14.67
N TYR A 113 -9.79 5.17 -13.78
CA TYR A 113 -10.08 4.16 -12.78
C TYR A 113 -11.54 3.74 -12.87
N LYS A 114 -11.78 2.44 -12.83
CA LYS A 114 -13.12 1.87 -12.89
C LYS A 114 -13.79 2.02 -11.53
N VAL A 115 -15.03 2.50 -11.54
CA VAL A 115 -15.88 2.48 -10.34
C VAL A 115 -16.36 1.05 -10.13
N SER A 116 -16.04 0.48 -8.97
CA SER A 116 -16.59 -0.80 -8.51
C SER A 116 -17.27 -0.56 -7.16
N ASP A 117 -18.59 -0.65 -7.12
CA ASP A 117 -19.35 -0.55 -5.86
C ASP A 117 -19.24 -1.85 -5.03
N GLN A 118 -18.74 -2.94 -5.61
CA GLN A 118 -18.75 -4.27 -4.99
C GLN A 118 -17.48 -4.59 -4.20
N ASN A 119 -16.36 -3.92 -4.49
CA ASN A 119 -15.04 -4.30 -3.97
C ASN A 119 -14.58 -3.46 -2.76
N TYR A 120 -15.36 -2.46 -2.35
CA TYR A 120 -15.01 -1.55 -1.26
C TYR A 120 -16.13 -1.51 -0.22
N SER A 121 -15.74 -1.36 1.04
CA SER A 121 -16.70 -1.30 2.14
C SER A 121 -17.53 -0.01 2.08
N SER A 122 -16.94 1.10 1.65
CA SER A 122 -17.62 2.40 1.54
C SER A 122 -17.15 3.25 0.36
N TRP A 123 -18.00 4.19 -0.07
CA TRP A 123 -17.65 5.20 -1.08
C TRP A 123 -16.48 6.09 -0.63
N TYR A 124 -16.39 6.38 0.66
CA TYR A 124 -15.30 7.16 1.24
C TYR A 124 -13.96 6.43 1.08
N GLN A 125 -13.92 5.13 1.39
CA GLN A 125 -12.75 4.28 1.17
C GLN A 125 -12.28 4.32 -0.28
N PHE A 126 -13.23 4.25 -1.23
CA PHE A 126 -12.92 4.31 -2.65
C PHE A 126 -12.26 5.65 -3.05
N VAL A 127 -12.86 6.78 -2.66
CA VAL A 127 -12.38 8.12 -3.03
C VAL A 127 -11.02 8.46 -2.42
N TYR A 128 -10.76 8.01 -1.19
CA TYR A 128 -9.54 8.40 -0.48
C TYR A 128 -8.31 7.54 -0.82
N GLY A 129 -8.46 6.42 -1.53
CA GLY A 129 -7.30 5.64 -1.98
C GLY A 129 -7.69 4.35 -2.69
N GLY A 130 -8.85 3.79 -2.36
CA GLY A 130 -9.31 2.54 -2.94
C GLY A 130 -9.35 2.53 -4.47
N TYR A 131 -9.65 3.66 -5.12
CA TYR A 131 -9.72 3.77 -6.58
C TYR A 131 -8.44 3.33 -7.30
N LEU A 132 -7.28 3.45 -6.67
CA LEU A 132 -5.97 3.07 -7.23
C LEU A 132 -5.88 1.58 -7.54
N TYR A 133 -6.65 0.76 -6.84
CA TYR A 133 -6.73 -0.68 -7.02
C TYR A 133 -7.67 -1.11 -8.15
N SER A 134 -8.28 -0.16 -8.87
CA SER A 134 -9.10 -0.44 -10.05
C SER A 134 -8.63 0.36 -11.29
N PRO A 135 -7.33 0.33 -11.63
CA PRO A 135 -6.81 1.10 -12.76
C PRO A 135 -7.25 0.49 -14.09
N ILE A 136 -7.28 1.32 -15.13
CA ILE A 136 -7.49 0.88 -16.53
C ILE A 136 -6.22 1.21 -17.31
N LEU A 137 -5.70 0.23 -18.03
CA LEU A 137 -4.52 0.43 -18.88
C LEU A 137 -4.80 1.45 -19.98
N THR A 138 -3.88 2.38 -20.19
CA THR A 138 -3.99 3.35 -21.27
C THR A 138 -3.76 2.67 -22.63
N PRO A 139 -4.23 3.28 -23.74
CA PRO A 139 -3.94 2.76 -25.07
C PRO A 139 -2.43 2.61 -25.35
N GLU A 140 -1.59 3.51 -24.83
CA GLU A 140 -0.14 3.43 -24.95
C GLU A 140 0.44 2.21 -24.22
N GLN A 141 0.03 1.99 -22.96
CA GLN A 141 0.45 0.83 -22.18
C GLN A 141 0.01 -0.48 -22.85
N HIS A 142 -1.26 -0.55 -23.26
CA HIS A 142 -1.81 -1.74 -23.92
C HIS A 142 -1.08 -2.04 -25.23
N ARG A 143 -0.92 -1.04 -26.12
CA ARG A 143 -0.22 -1.22 -27.39
C ARG A 143 1.23 -1.65 -27.19
N THR A 144 1.94 -1.04 -26.25
CA THR A 144 3.36 -1.33 -26.01
C THR A 144 3.56 -2.75 -25.48
N ILE A 145 2.73 -3.19 -24.53
CA ILE A 145 2.96 -4.46 -23.83
C ILE A 145 2.39 -5.64 -24.60
N TYR A 146 1.12 -5.57 -25.02
CA TYR A 146 0.46 -6.69 -25.67
C TYR A 146 1.09 -7.01 -27.02
N SER A 147 1.53 -6.02 -27.79
CA SER A 147 2.18 -6.28 -29.09
C SER A 147 3.47 -7.10 -28.94
N HIS A 148 4.30 -6.78 -27.95
CA HIS A 148 5.58 -7.46 -27.72
C HIS A 148 5.37 -8.85 -27.11
N LEU A 149 4.51 -8.99 -26.11
CA LEU A 149 4.21 -10.28 -25.50
C LEU A 149 3.50 -11.23 -26.47
N ASN A 150 2.56 -10.75 -27.29
CA ASN A 150 1.95 -11.55 -28.35
C ASN A 150 2.97 -11.94 -29.43
N THR A 151 3.93 -11.08 -29.72
CA THR A 151 5.02 -11.42 -30.66
C THR A 151 5.94 -12.48 -30.08
N LEU A 152 6.25 -12.41 -28.78
CA LEU A 152 7.04 -13.41 -28.08
C LEU A 152 6.34 -14.77 -28.11
N THR A 153 5.07 -14.84 -27.71
CA THR A 153 4.27 -16.08 -27.66
C THR A 153 4.14 -16.75 -29.03
N ASN A 154 3.85 -15.98 -30.08
CA ASN A 154 3.71 -16.50 -31.44
C ASN A 154 5.03 -17.06 -32.01
N ASN A 155 6.18 -16.56 -31.54
CA ASN A 155 7.50 -17.00 -31.99
C ASN A 155 8.10 -18.15 -31.16
N LEU A 156 7.49 -18.52 -30.02
CA LEU A 156 7.96 -19.60 -29.15
C LEU A 156 8.16 -20.93 -29.87
N ARG A 157 7.28 -21.25 -30.83
CA ARG A 157 7.35 -22.50 -31.60
C ARG A 157 8.37 -22.47 -32.75
N LYS A 158 8.80 -21.28 -33.18
CA LYS A 158 9.65 -21.08 -34.37
C LYS A 158 11.13 -20.86 -34.03
N ARG A 159 11.45 -20.34 -32.85
CA ARG A 159 12.84 -20.10 -32.41
C ARG A 159 13.26 -21.16 -31.38
N ARG A 160 14.03 -22.15 -31.85
CA ARG A 160 14.80 -23.07 -30.99
C ARG A 160 16.20 -22.53 -30.64
N ASP A 161 16.43 -21.22 -30.78
CA ASP A 161 17.68 -20.56 -30.36
C ASP A 161 17.92 -20.77 -28.86
N GLU A 162 19.16 -20.81 -28.37
CA GLU A 162 19.51 -21.18 -26.97
C GLU A 162 18.86 -20.31 -25.86
N ILE A 163 18.38 -19.12 -26.18
CA ILE A 163 17.98 -18.11 -25.18
C ILE A 163 16.50 -18.26 -24.74
N ILE A 164 16.25 -18.21 -23.44
CA ILE A 164 14.89 -18.24 -22.86
C ILE A 164 14.06 -17.03 -23.32
N PRO A 165 12.78 -17.20 -23.73
CA PRO A 165 11.92 -16.08 -24.08
C PRO A 165 11.82 -15.07 -22.93
N SER A 166 12.32 -13.86 -23.17
CA SER A 166 12.42 -12.86 -22.12
C SER A 166 12.06 -11.46 -22.60
N LEU A 167 11.41 -10.70 -21.71
CA LEU A 167 11.05 -9.31 -21.89
C LEU A 167 11.61 -8.47 -20.74
N LEU A 168 12.31 -7.39 -21.07
CA LEU A 168 12.74 -6.37 -20.13
C LEU A 168 11.90 -5.11 -20.33
N LEU A 169 11.15 -4.71 -19.30
CA LEU A 169 10.53 -3.39 -19.20
C LEU A 169 11.41 -2.47 -18.34
N GLN A 170 12.37 -1.82 -18.98
CA GLN A 170 13.17 -0.76 -18.36
C GLN A 170 12.46 0.57 -18.61
N SER A 171 11.72 1.05 -17.60
CA SER A 171 10.97 2.31 -17.69
C SER A 171 11.13 3.13 -16.44
N ALA A 172 11.22 4.44 -16.64
CA ALA A 172 11.27 5.45 -15.59
C ALA A 172 10.09 5.32 -14.60
N PRO A 173 10.17 5.93 -13.41
CA PRO A 173 9.15 5.72 -12.40
C PRO A 173 7.91 6.57 -12.68
N GLY A 174 6.73 6.06 -12.34
CA GLY A 174 5.46 6.72 -12.68
C GLY A 174 4.89 6.37 -14.05
N THR A 175 5.49 5.44 -14.81
CA THR A 175 4.94 4.96 -16.09
C THR A 175 3.90 3.84 -15.94
N GLY A 176 3.74 3.28 -14.74
CA GLY A 176 2.77 2.22 -14.44
C GLY A 176 3.26 0.80 -14.72
N LYS A 177 4.55 0.50 -14.55
CA LYS A 177 5.15 -0.85 -14.78
C LYS A 177 4.39 -1.96 -14.02
N THR A 178 4.27 -1.82 -12.70
CA THR A 178 3.63 -2.78 -11.79
C THR A 178 2.16 -3.00 -12.16
N VAL A 179 1.41 -1.91 -12.35
CA VAL A 179 0.01 -1.93 -12.81
C VAL A 179 -0.12 -2.70 -14.12
N CYS A 180 0.72 -2.40 -15.10
CA CYS A 180 0.69 -3.09 -16.38
C CYS A 180 0.91 -4.60 -16.24
N ALA A 181 1.88 -5.01 -15.43
CA ALA A 181 2.20 -6.42 -15.24
C ALA A 181 1.08 -7.17 -14.51
N ALA A 182 0.54 -6.60 -13.43
CA ALA A 182 -0.56 -7.19 -12.67
C ALA A 182 -1.82 -7.37 -13.53
N LEU A 183 -2.24 -6.31 -14.25
CA LEU A 183 -3.44 -6.37 -15.09
C LEU A 183 -3.25 -7.31 -16.29
N PHE A 184 -2.07 -7.32 -16.89
CA PHE A 184 -1.75 -8.28 -17.95
C PHE A 184 -1.81 -9.72 -17.42
N ALA A 185 -1.22 -9.98 -16.25
CA ALA A 185 -1.24 -11.29 -15.61
C ALA A 185 -2.66 -11.79 -15.35
N CYS A 186 -3.54 -10.96 -14.75
CA CYS A 186 -4.95 -11.30 -14.54
C CYS A 186 -5.68 -11.61 -15.85
N ASN A 187 -5.41 -10.83 -16.91
CA ASN A 187 -6.02 -11.06 -18.22
C ASN A 187 -5.58 -12.41 -18.80
N GLN A 188 -4.27 -12.73 -18.80
CA GLN A 188 -3.79 -14.02 -19.32
C GLN A 188 -4.27 -15.21 -18.49
N TYR A 189 -4.39 -15.03 -17.18
CA TYR A 189 -4.91 -16.04 -16.27
C TYR A 189 -6.38 -16.39 -16.56
N THR A 190 -7.22 -15.38 -16.78
CA THR A 190 -8.67 -15.55 -16.98
C THR A 190 -9.09 -15.95 -18.40
N GLN A 191 -8.13 -16.29 -19.28
CA GLN A 191 -8.45 -16.64 -20.67
C GLN A 191 -9.22 -17.98 -20.79
N PRO A 192 -10.28 -18.05 -21.63
CA PRO A 192 -11.15 -19.22 -21.70
C PRO A 192 -10.53 -20.51 -22.27
N GLN A 193 -9.42 -20.43 -23.02
CA GLN A 193 -8.93 -21.55 -23.85
C GLN A 193 -7.74 -22.33 -23.26
N GLN A 194 -7.38 -22.04 -22.00
CA GLN A 194 -6.28 -22.56 -21.16
C GLN A 194 -5.54 -21.34 -20.60
N GLY A 195 -6.06 -20.80 -19.49
CA GLY A 195 -5.41 -19.71 -18.75
C GLY A 195 -3.95 -20.02 -18.44
N TRP A 196 -3.14 -18.99 -18.27
CA TRP A 196 -1.70 -19.14 -18.03
C TRP A 196 -1.41 -19.52 -16.57
N ASN A 197 -0.25 -20.12 -16.34
CA ASN A 197 0.34 -20.23 -15.01
C ASN A 197 1.18 -18.98 -14.73
N ILE A 198 0.77 -18.18 -13.76
CA ILE A 198 1.34 -16.87 -13.44
C ILE A 198 2.13 -16.95 -12.13
N ILE A 199 3.36 -16.44 -12.17
CA ILE A 199 4.20 -16.26 -10.98
C ILE A 199 4.68 -14.81 -10.95
N LEU A 200 4.01 -13.99 -10.14
CA LEU A 200 4.31 -12.57 -9.95
C LEU A 200 5.11 -12.38 -8.66
N VAL A 201 6.40 -12.15 -8.81
CA VAL A 201 7.36 -11.93 -7.72
C VAL A 201 7.56 -10.43 -7.51
N LEU A 202 7.31 -9.98 -6.28
CA LEU A 202 7.35 -8.58 -5.89
C LEU A 202 8.23 -8.38 -4.64
N PRO A 203 8.76 -7.17 -4.39
CA PRO A 203 9.28 -6.79 -3.09
C PRO A 203 8.20 -6.85 -1.99
N PRO A 204 8.55 -7.13 -0.72
CA PRO A 204 7.59 -7.27 0.38
C PRO A 204 6.59 -6.11 0.48
N ALA A 205 7.08 -4.86 0.38
CA ALA A 205 6.26 -3.65 0.49
C ALA A 205 5.23 -3.48 -0.65
N LEU A 206 5.39 -4.17 -1.78
CA LEU A 206 4.44 -4.10 -2.91
C LEU A 206 3.47 -5.29 -2.93
N CYS A 207 3.75 -6.36 -2.18
CA CYS A 207 2.91 -7.56 -2.21
C CYS A 207 1.49 -7.27 -1.76
N GLU A 208 1.32 -6.55 -0.65
CA GLU A 208 -0.02 -6.26 -0.12
C GLU A 208 -0.77 -5.26 -1.01
N GLU A 209 -0.10 -4.22 -1.51
CA GLU A 209 -0.68 -3.25 -2.46
C GLU A 209 -1.22 -3.94 -3.73
N VAL A 210 -0.42 -4.81 -4.36
CA VAL A 210 -0.83 -5.50 -5.59
C VAL A 210 -1.94 -6.50 -5.32
N LYS A 211 -1.93 -7.20 -4.17
CA LYS A 211 -3.05 -8.07 -3.75
C LYS A 211 -4.35 -7.27 -3.56
N GLN A 212 -4.29 -5.96 -3.32
CA GLN A 212 -5.50 -5.13 -3.21
C GLN A 212 -6.17 -4.87 -4.56
N PHE A 213 -5.49 -5.06 -5.70
CA PHE A 213 -6.06 -4.83 -7.03
C PHE A 213 -7.34 -5.63 -7.22
N THR A 214 -8.39 -4.95 -7.66
CA THR A 214 -9.72 -5.50 -7.90
C THR A 214 -9.66 -6.79 -8.72
N CYS A 215 -8.90 -6.78 -9.83
CA CYS A 215 -8.77 -7.95 -10.70
C CYS A 215 -8.01 -9.12 -10.06
N ILE A 216 -7.23 -8.90 -9.00
CA ILE A 216 -6.51 -9.93 -8.25
C ILE A 216 -7.39 -10.43 -7.10
N LYS A 217 -8.07 -9.54 -6.37
CA LYS A 217 -9.04 -9.91 -5.31
C LYS A 217 -10.20 -10.77 -5.81
N GLU A 218 -10.62 -10.54 -7.04
CA GLU A 218 -11.69 -11.32 -7.70
C GLU A 218 -11.21 -12.73 -8.07
N LEU A 219 -9.90 -12.98 -8.10
CA LEU A 219 -9.33 -14.33 -8.18
C LEU A 219 -9.37 -14.90 -6.76
N ASP A 220 -10.01 -16.05 -6.56
CA ASP A 220 -10.06 -16.70 -5.24
C ASP A 220 -8.69 -17.32 -4.90
N LEU A 221 -7.75 -16.46 -4.50
CA LEU A 221 -6.33 -16.80 -4.35
C LEU A 221 -6.04 -17.85 -3.26
N LYS A 222 -6.99 -18.16 -2.38
CA LYS A 222 -6.77 -19.10 -1.27
C LYS A 222 -6.63 -20.55 -1.73
N ASP A 223 -7.19 -20.89 -2.90
CA ASP A 223 -7.12 -22.22 -3.49
C ASP A 223 -6.56 -22.22 -4.93
N ASP A 224 -6.04 -21.08 -5.40
CA ASP A 224 -5.57 -20.94 -6.78
C ASP A 224 -4.11 -21.37 -6.95
N GLN A 225 -3.92 -22.57 -7.50
CA GLN A 225 -2.59 -23.13 -7.77
C GLN A 225 -1.90 -22.48 -8.99
N PHE A 226 -2.58 -21.69 -9.80
CA PHE A 226 -2.04 -21.21 -11.08
C PHE A 226 -1.74 -19.70 -11.10
N PHE A 227 -2.00 -18.99 -9.99
CA PHE A 227 -1.75 -17.57 -9.87
C PHE A 227 -1.05 -17.24 -8.55
N PHE A 228 0.28 -17.16 -8.59
CA PHE A 228 1.09 -16.78 -7.44
C PHE A 228 1.38 -15.27 -7.42
N VAL A 229 1.12 -14.61 -6.29
CA VAL A 229 1.54 -13.23 -6.00
C VAL A 229 2.20 -13.21 -4.62
N GLY A 230 3.49 -12.89 -4.58
CA GLY A 230 4.24 -12.85 -3.34
C GLY A 230 5.71 -12.49 -3.52
N THR A 231 6.46 -12.58 -2.44
CA THR A 231 7.91 -12.35 -2.44
C THR A 231 8.66 -13.54 -3.02
N PHE A 232 9.94 -13.34 -3.34
CA PHE A 232 10.76 -14.42 -3.88
C PHE A 232 10.99 -15.55 -2.86
N GLN A 233 11.06 -15.19 -1.58
CA GLN A 233 11.14 -16.14 -0.47
C GLN A 233 9.83 -16.93 -0.29
N GLU A 234 8.68 -16.27 -0.41
CA GLU A 234 7.37 -16.93 -0.37
C GLU A 234 7.18 -17.92 -1.53
N TRP A 235 7.63 -17.55 -2.73
CA TRP A 235 7.63 -18.46 -3.88
C TRP A 235 8.53 -19.68 -3.63
N HIS A 236 9.74 -19.47 -3.11
CA HIS A 236 10.62 -20.58 -2.74
C HIS A 236 9.96 -21.50 -1.70
N ARG A 237 9.27 -20.92 -0.71
CA ARG A 237 8.54 -21.66 0.32
C ARG A 237 7.36 -22.46 -0.25
N SER A 238 6.65 -21.91 -1.24
CA SER A 238 5.54 -22.62 -1.89
C SER A 238 6.03 -23.78 -2.76
N VAL A 239 7.24 -23.66 -3.32
CA VAL A 239 7.87 -24.72 -4.12
C VAL A 239 8.43 -25.85 -3.24
N ASN A 240 9.18 -25.52 -2.19
CA ASN A 240 9.73 -26.52 -1.28
C ASN A 240 9.84 -25.98 0.15
N SER A 241 8.82 -26.28 0.96
CA SER A 241 8.71 -25.77 2.34
C SER A 241 9.75 -26.38 3.28
N GLU A 242 10.13 -27.65 3.09
CA GLU A 242 11.14 -28.33 3.90
C GLU A 242 12.52 -27.70 3.72
N LEU A 243 12.93 -27.47 2.47
CA LEU A 243 14.18 -26.80 2.15
C LEU A 243 14.15 -25.35 2.60
N HIS A 244 13.03 -24.64 2.42
CA HIS A 244 12.88 -23.26 2.88
C HIS A 244 13.02 -23.12 4.40
N ASN A 245 12.49 -24.05 5.18
CA ASN A 245 12.61 -24.03 6.64
C ASN A 245 14.06 -24.20 7.13
N GLN A 246 14.98 -24.64 6.25
CA GLN A 246 16.41 -24.73 6.54
C GLN A 246 17.16 -23.43 6.18
N VAL A 247 16.51 -22.45 5.55
CA VAL A 247 17.13 -21.18 5.13
C VAL A 247 17.33 -20.26 6.33
N ALA A 248 18.50 -19.63 6.41
CA ALA A 248 18.79 -18.58 7.37
C ALA A 248 18.06 -17.28 7.04
N THR A 249 17.52 -16.59 8.04
CA THR A 249 17.01 -15.24 7.85
C THR A 249 18.14 -14.25 7.55
N ASN A 250 17.83 -13.07 7.01
CA ASN A 250 18.85 -12.03 6.79
C ASN A 250 19.56 -11.62 8.09
N GLU A 251 18.84 -11.57 9.21
CA GLU A 251 19.41 -11.28 10.53
C GLU A 251 20.38 -12.37 10.99
N GLU A 252 20.02 -13.64 10.78
CA GLU A 252 20.88 -14.79 11.10
C GLU A 252 22.14 -14.81 10.22
N GLU A 253 21.99 -14.52 8.93
CA GLU A 253 23.13 -14.38 8.03
C GLU A 253 24.04 -13.21 8.42
N LEU A 254 23.48 -12.06 8.81
CA LEU A 254 24.23 -10.88 9.24
C LEU A 254 24.98 -11.14 10.56
N ASP A 255 24.33 -11.77 11.53
CA ASP A 255 24.95 -12.16 12.80
C ASP A 255 26.08 -13.17 12.58
N ALA A 256 25.86 -14.20 11.76
CA ALA A 256 26.90 -15.17 11.41
C ALA A 256 28.09 -14.51 10.69
N LEU A 257 27.81 -13.59 9.76
CA LEU A 257 28.85 -12.84 9.04
C LEU A 257 29.65 -11.94 10.01
N THR A 258 28.97 -11.27 10.95
CA THR A 258 29.59 -10.42 11.96
C THR A 258 30.47 -11.23 12.91
N LYS A 259 30.00 -12.39 13.38
CA LYS A 259 30.78 -13.32 14.23
C LYS A 259 32.04 -13.80 13.52
N GLU A 260 31.93 -14.23 12.27
CA GLU A 260 33.07 -14.67 11.50
C GLU A 260 34.06 -13.51 11.25
N ALA A 261 33.55 -12.33 10.86
CA ALA A 261 34.37 -11.14 10.64
C ALA A 261 35.18 -10.73 11.90
N ARG A 262 34.60 -10.89 13.10
CA ARG A 262 35.33 -10.67 14.37
C ARG A 262 36.39 -11.75 14.60
N ARG A 263 36.05 -13.02 14.39
CA ARG A 263 36.94 -14.17 14.58
C ARG A 263 38.22 -14.05 13.75
N ILE A 264 38.11 -13.54 12.52
CA ILE A 264 39.24 -13.37 11.60
C ILE A 264 39.79 -11.93 11.58
N HIS A 265 39.37 -11.08 12.52
CA HIS A 265 39.84 -9.71 12.70
C HIS A 265 39.67 -8.80 11.47
N VAL A 266 38.58 -8.98 10.71
CA VAL A 266 38.15 -8.03 9.65
C VAL A 266 37.53 -6.77 10.26
N ILE A 267 36.82 -6.93 11.37
CA ILE A 267 36.23 -5.85 12.17
C ILE A 267 36.66 -5.98 13.63
N SER A 268 36.54 -4.89 14.40
CA SER A 268 36.81 -4.91 15.83
C SER A 268 35.69 -5.60 16.63
N ASN A 269 35.96 -5.99 17.88
CA ASN A 269 34.97 -6.66 18.73
C ASN A 269 33.70 -5.84 18.99
N ASN A 270 33.79 -4.51 18.93
CA ASN A 270 32.68 -3.59 19.20
C ASN A 270 31.99 -3.09 17.91
N GLU A 271 32.55 -3.40 16.74
CA GLU A 271 31.98 -3.05 15.44
C GLU A 271 30.98 -4.12 15.00
N TYR A 272 29.92 -3.69 14.32
CA TYR A 272 28.90 -4.56 13.73
C TYR A 272 28.85 -4.32 12.22
N LEU A 273 28.54 -5.38 11.46
CA LEU A 273 28.22 -5.25 10.04
C LEU A 273 26.77 -4.80 9.89
N SER A 274 26.48 -4.15 8.77
CA SER A 274 25.15 -3.69 8.39
C SER A 274 24.52 -4.57 7.30
N ASP A 275 23.23 -4.39 7.02
CA ASP A 275 22.57 -5.03 5.86
C ASP A 275 23.22 -4.67 4.52
N HIS A 276 23.78 -3.45 4.43
CA HIS A 276 24.57 -3.00 3.28
C HIS A 276 25.81 -3.89 3.09
N ASP A 277 26.51 -4.23 4.19
CA ASP A 277 27.67 -5.13 4.16
C ASP A 277 27.30 -6.56 3.77
N LEU A 278 26.18 -7.08 4.29
CA LEU A 278 25.69 -8.41 3.90
C LEU A 278 25.36 -8.46 2.41
N THR A 279 24.70 -7.42 1.88
CA THR A 279 24.35 -7.32 0.45
C THR A 279 25.61 -7.24 -0.42
N LEU A 280 26.60 -6.44 -0.04
CA LEU A 280 27.89 -6.36 -0.72
C LEU A 280 28.62 -7.72 -0.70
N TYR A 281 28.60 -8.41 0.44
CA TYR A 281 29.20 -9.73 0.57
C TYR A 281 28.53 -10.74 -0.38
N LYS A 282 27.19 -10.82 -0.39
CA LYS A 282 26.43 -11.69 -1.30
C LYS A 282 26.71 -11.37 -2.78
N SER A 283 26.80 -10.08 -3.13
CA SER A 283 26.96 -9.61 -4.51
C SER A 283 28.36 -9.84 -5.09
N PHE A 284 29.41 -9.51 -4.32
CA PHE A 284 30.78 -9.44 -4.83
C PHE A 284 31.74 -10.46 -4.26
N VAL A 285 31.39 -11.12 -3.15
CA VAL A 285 32.32 -12.00 -2.41
C VAL A 285 31.83 -13.45 -2.41
N TYR A 286 30.58 -13.68 -2.02
CA TYR A 286 30.01 -15.00 -1.86
C TYR A 286 30.08 -15.77 -3.18
N GLU A 287 30.81 -16.88 -3.20
CA GLU A 287 31.00 -17.75 -4.38
C GLU A 287 31.49 -17.05 -5.68
N ARG A 288 32.02 -15.81 -5.61
CA ARG A 288 32.47 -15.04 -6.79
C ARG A 288 33.93 -15.32 -7.11
N ASP A 289 34.22 -15.89 -8.28
CA ASP A 289 35.61 -16.13 -8.72
C ASP A 289 36.27 -14.90 -9.34
N SER A 290 35.48 -14.03 -9.97
CA SER A 290 35.95 -12.76 -10.52
C SER A 290 34.96 -11.64 -10.21
N ILE A 291 35.52 -10.44 -9.99
CA ILE A 291 34.77 -9.23 -9.68
C ILE A 291 34.87 -8.29 -10.87
N ASN A 292 33.73 -7.77 -11.31
CA ASN A 292 33.70 -6.73 -12.34
C ASN A 292 34.11 -5.38 -11.72
N VAL A 293 35.40 -5.06 -11.81
CA VAL A 293 35.96 -3.81 -11.27
C VAL A 293 35.40 -2.53 -11.92
N LYS A 294 34.74 -2.65 -13.08
CA LYS A 294 34.06 -1.52 -13.74
C LYS A 294 32.66 -1.26 -13.18
N ASN A 295 32.10 -2.15 -12.36
CA ASN A 295 30.80 -1.95 -11.75
C ASN A 295 30.85 -0.71 -10.80
N PRO A 296 29.96 0.28 -10.95
CA PRO A 296 29.99 1.50 -10.13
C PRO A 296 29.76 1.24 -8.64
N ILE A 297 28.92 0.26 -8.28
CA ILE A 297 28.71 -0.14 -6.88
C ILE A 297 30.00 -0.71 -6.28
N TYR A 298 30.71 -1.57 -7.04
CA TYR A 298 32.00 -2.07 -6.59
C TYR A 298 33.02 -0.95 -6.41
N ARG A 299 33.10 0.01 -7.37
CA ARG A 299 34.04 1.14 -7.28
C ARG A 299 33.79 2.00 -6.04
N ASN A 300 32.54 2.32 -5.74
CA ASN A 300 32.19 3.06 -4.52
C ASN A 300 32.58 2.32 -3.24
N ASN A 301 32.47 0.99 -3.25
CA ASN A 301 32.65 0.15 -2.06
C ASN A 301 33.94 -0.67 -2.08
N GLU A 302 34.92 -0.34 -2.92
CA GLU A 302 36.07 -1.20 -3.20
C GLU A 302 36.84 -1.57 -1.92
N LEU A 303 37.10 -0.57 -1.06
CA LEU A 303 37.79 -0.78 0.21
C LEU A 303 37.01 -1.69 1.16
N ARG A 304 35.67 -1.54 1.22
CA ARG A 304 34.83 -2.37 2.08
C ARG A 304 34.72 -3.80 1.54
N VAL A 305 34.51 -3.97 0.24
CA VAL A 305 34.50 -5.28 -0.42
C VAL A 305 35.85 -5.99 -0.24
N LYS A 306 36.98 -5.29 -0.40
CA LYS A 306 38.33 -5.86 -0.16
C LYS A 306 38.51 -6.37 1.28
N LYS A 307 37.89 -5.71 2.27
CA LYS A 307 37.86 -6.21 3.66
C LYS A 307 37.01 -7.48 3.77
N LEU A 308 35.79 -7.46 3.22
CA LEU A 308 34.85 -8.59 3.24
C LEU A 308 35.38 -9.84 2.51
N ILE A 309 36.21 -9.67 1.46
CA ILE A 309 36.84 -10.79 0.73
C ILE A 309 37.64 -11.71 1.65
N LYS A 310 38.23 -11.20 2.74
CA LYS A 310 38.97 -12.03 3.71
C LYS A 310 38.07 -13.10 4.35
N ILE A 311 36.77 -12.84 4.48
CA ILE A 311 35.79 -13.80 4.99
C ILE A 311 35.60 -14.98 4.02
N LYS A 312 35.78 -14.79 2.71
CA LYS A 312 35.72 -15.88 1.72
C LYS A 312 36.70 -17.02 2.07
N GLN A 313 37.86 -16.68 2.63
CA GLN A 313 38.86 -17.66 3.07
C GLN A 313 38.43 -18.39 4.35
N GLY A 314 37.54 -17.79 5.15
CA GLY A 314 36.91 -18.36 6.35
C GLY A 314 35.48 -18.88 6.10
N ARG A 315 35.10 -19.22 4.86
CA ARG A 315 33.72 -19.64 4.51
C ARG A 315 33.21 -20.79 5.38
N GLU A 316 34.07 -21.73 5.76
CA GLU A 316 33.71 -22.79 6.71
C GLU A 316 33.31 -22.24 8.09
N GLY A 317 33.97 -21.19 8.58
CA GLY A 317 33.63 -20.52 9.83
C GLY A 317 32.29 -19.78 9.74
N TYR A 318 32.05 -19.08 8.63
CA TYR A 318 30.74 -18.47 8.35
C TYR A 318 29.61 -19.52 8.35
N ASN A 319 29.79 -20.62 7.62
CA ASN A 319 28.80 -21.71 7.57
C ASN A 319 28.62 -22.40 8.94
N LYS A 320 29.67 -22.52 9.76
CA LYS A 320 29.56 -23.02 11.14
C LYS A 320 28.70 -22.12 12.01
N HIS A 321 28.82 -20.79 11.86
CA HIS A 321 28.03 -19.84 12.63
C HIS A 321 26.55 -19.80 12.24
N LEU A 322 26.18 -20.32 11.07
CA LEU A 322 24.79 -20.48 10.63
C LEU A 322 24.06 -21.69 11.27
N ASN A 323 24.73 -22.50 12.12
CA ASN A 323 24.12 -23.60 12.87
C ASN A 323 23.29 -24.59 12.00
N ASN A 324 23.88 -25.08 10.91
CA ASN A 324 23.26 -25.98 9.92
C ASN A 324 22.14 -25.35 9.06
N LYS A 325 21.90 -24.04 9.15
CA LYS A 325 21.05 -23.33 8.20
C LYS A 325 21.79 -23.05 6.88
N LEU A 326 21.03 -22.95 5.80
CA LEU A 326 21.52 -22.64 4.46
C LEU A 326 21.48 -21.14 4.21
N VAL A 327 22.50 -20.62 3.54
CA VAL A 327 22.48 -19.28 2.94
C VAL A 327 21.39 -19.25 1.87
N TRP A 328 20.68 -18.13 1.74
CA TRP A 328 19.62 -17.97 0.74
C TRP A 328 20.02 -18.42 -0.68
N LEU A 329 21.19 -17.99 -1.15
CA LEU A 329 21.70 -18.34 -2.48
C LEU A 329 21.94 -19.85 -2.65
N ASP A 330 22.37 -20.55 -1.60
CA ASP A 330 22.58 -22.01 -1.66
C ASP A 330 21.26 -22.75 -1.75
N ALA A 331 20.26 -22.32 -0.98
CA ALA A 331 18.93 -22.91 -1.03
C ALA A 331 18.24 -22.66 -2.38
N LEU A 332 18.35 -21.43 -2.91
CA LEU A 332 17.84 -21.10 -4.24
C LEU A 332 18.51 -21.96 -5.31
N ARG A 333 19.83 -22.15 -5.23
CA ARG A 333 20.56 -23.02 -6.16
C ARG A 333 20.08 -24.46 -6.09
N LYS A 334 19.89 -25.02 -4.88
CA LYS A 334 19.32 -26.37 -4.71
C LYS A 334 17.95 -26.47 -5.36
N THR A 335 17.06 -25.52 -5.10
CA THR A 335 15.72 -25.47 -5.71
C THR A 335 15.79 -25.37 -7.24
N THR A 336 16.63 -24.48 -7.77
CA THR A 336 16.69 -24.18 -9.21
C THR A 336 17.54 -25.13 -10.02
N GLN A 337 18.42 -25.93 -9.39
CA GLN A 337 19.34 -26.87 -10.06
C GLN A 337 19.08 -28.34 -9.72
N GLU A 338 18.74 -28.69 -8.48
CA GLU A 338 18.65 -30.09 -8.04
C GLU A 338 17.23 -30.65 -8.18
N LEU A 339 16.20 -29.82 -8.00
CA LEU A 339 14.80 -30.24 -8.15
C LEU A 339 14.39 -30.33 -9.63
N ASN A 340 13.58 -31.36 -9.94
CA ASN A 340 12.95 -31.51 -11.25
C ASN A 340 11.71 -30.62 -11.36
N LEU A 341 11.25 -30.38 -12.58
CA LEU A 341 10.04 -29.61 -12.81
C LEU A 341 8.82 -30.20 -12.07
N THR A 342 8.70 -31.53 -12.02
CA THR A 342 7.60 -32.21 -11.31
C THR A 342 7.67 -32.08 -9.79
N ASP A 343 8.83 -31.71 -9.26
CA ASP A 343 9.01 -31.40 -7.83
C ASP A 343 8.58 -29.95 -7.51
N ILE A 344 8.46 -29.12 -8.55
CA ILE A 344 8.21 -27.67 -8.45
C ILE A 344 6.80 -27.29 -8.92
N MET A 345 6.25 -28.05 -9.87
CA MET A 345 4.95 -27.80 -10.50
C MET A 345 4.09 -29.07 -10.54
N THR A 346 2.78 -28.87 -10.36
CA THR A 346 1.78 -29.91 -10.53
C THR A 346 1.64 -30.31 -12.01
N PRO A 347 1.19 -31.54 -12.31
CA PRO A 347 0.97 -31.98 -13.70
C PRO A 347 0.06 -31.02 -14.50
N GLU A 348 -0.92 -30.42 -13.84
CA GLU A 348 -1.84 -29.47 -14.47
C GLU A 348 -1.13 -28.15 -14.81
N GLN A 349 -0.27 -27.63 -13.93
CA GLN A 349 0.51 -26.40 -14.19
C GLN A 349 1.43 -26.57 -15.39
N ILE A 350 2.05 -27.75 -15.52
CA ILE A 350 2.99 -28.08 -16.60
C ILE A 350 2.32 -28.02 -17.99
N THR A 351 1.02 -28.27 -18.08
CA THR A 351 0.28 -28.19 -19.36
C THR A 351 -0.03 -26.76 -19.82
N ARG A 352 0.20 -25.75 -18.96
CA ARG A 352 -0.13 -24.35 -19.22
C ARG A 352 1.12 -23.54 -19.58
N GLN A 353 0.92 -22.48 -20.35
CA GLN A 353 1.97 -21.49 -20.58
C GLN A 353 2.35 -20.83 -19.26
N THR A 354 3.63 -20.88 -18.87
CA THR A 354 4.11 -20.25 -17.64
C THR A 354 4.71 -18.87 -17.92
N LEU A 355 4.38 -17.89 -17.08
CA LEU A 355 4.93 -16.54 -17.07
C LEU A 355 5.48 -16.19 -15.68
N PHE A 356 6.80 -16.00 -15.60
CA PHE A 356 7.49 -15.47 -14.43
C PHE A 356 7.68 -13.97 -14.59
N ILE A 357 7.17 -13.19 -13.64
CA ILE A 357 7.30 -11.74 -13.61
C ILE A 357 8.10 -11.36 -12.36
N PHE A 358 9.16 -10.58 -12.53
CA PHE A 358 9.90 -9.98 -11.41
C PHE A 358 9.79 -8.46 -11.51
N ASP A 359 9.19 -7.83 -10.50
CA ASP A 359 9.20 -6.37 -10.36
C ASP A 359 10.39 -5.90 -9.54
N GLU A 360 10.80 -4.64 -9.71
CA GLU A 360 12.01 -4.06 -9.11
C GLU A 360 13.27 -4.91 -9.33
N ALA A 361 13.37 -5.56 -10.52
CA ALA A 361 14.42 -6.52 -10.85
C ALA A 361 15.84 -5.97 -10.73
N GLN A 362 16.02 -4.64 -10.72
CA GLN A 362 17.32 -3.99 -10.54
C GLN A 362 17.92 -4.09 -9.12
N ASP A 363 17.12 -4.50 -8.13
CA ASP A 363 17.52 -4.65 -6.72
C ASP A 363 17.79 -6.10 -6.31
N TYR A 364 17.52 -7.07 -7.19
CA TYR A 364 17.90 -8.47 -6.98
C TYR A 364 19.40 -8.66 -7.22
N LEU A 365 19.96 -9.68 -6.59
CA LEU A 365 21.30 -10.15 -6.90
C LEU A 365 21.31 -10.74 -8.32
N LEU A 366 22.39 -10.51 -9.08
CA LEU A 366 22.48 -11.08 -10.43
C LEU A 366 22.28 -12.60 -10.44
N ARG A 367 22.81 -13.27 -9.42
CA ARG A 367 22.72 -14.73 -9.28
C ARG A 367 21.32 -15.26 -9.04
N GLU A 368 20.51 -14.50 -8.30
CA GLU A 368 19.12 -14.88 -8.06
C GLU A 368 18.38 -15.03 -9.39
N LEU A 369 18.56 -14.06 -10.28
CA LEU A 369 17.93 -14.07 -11.60
C LEU A 369 18.61 -15.05 -12.56
N ASP A 370 19.93 -15.20 -12.51
CA ASP A 370 20.67 -16.19 -13.33
C ASP A 370 20.25 -17.64 -13.01
N ASP A 371 20.09 -17.99 -11.73
CA ASP A 371 19.67 -19.32 -11.30
C ASP A 371 18.23 -19.63 -11.77
N VAL A 372 17.33 -18.66 -11.68
CA VAL A 372 15.97 -18.78 -12.24
C VAL A 372 16.01 -18.91 -13.76
N ILE A 373 16.79 -18.09 -14.47
CA ILE A 373 16.91 -18.17 -15.94
C ILE A 373 17.47 -19.54 -16.36
N GLN A 374 18.46 -20.07 -15.66
CA GLN A 374 18.98 -21.42 -15.90
C GLN A 374 17.91 -22.48 -15.68
N MET A 375 17.16 -22.40 -14.58
CA MET A 375 16.02 -23.28 -14.31
C MET A 375 15.00 -23.26 -15.46
N LEU A 376 14.55 -22.08 -15.87
CA LEU A 376 13.58 -21.91 -16.97
C LEU A 376 14.13 -22.42 -18.31
N THR A 377 15.42 -22.22 -18.57
CA THR A 377 16.09 -22.74 -19.77
C THR A 377 16.07 -24.26 -19.81
N ARG A 378 16.24 -24.92 -18.66
CA ARG A 378 16.13 -26.39 -18.56
C ARG A 378 14.70 -26.87 -18.80
N TRP A 379 13.72 -26.18 -18.23
CA TRP A 379 12.29 -26.52 -18.36
C TRP A 379 11.75 -26.39 -19.79
N ARG A 380 12.29 -25.43 -20.56
CA ARG A 380 11.90 -25.18 -21.94
C ARG A 380 11.92 -26.43 -22.84
N ASN A 381 12.86 -27.34 -22.59
CA ASN A 381 13.01 -28.55 -23.41
C ASN A 381 12.04 -29.67 -23.04
N GLN A 382 11.29 -29.51 -21.95
CA GLN A 382 10.43 -30.54 -21.39
C GLN A 382 8.95 -30.29 -21.76
N PHE A 383 8.49 -29.04 -21.80
CA PHE A 383 7.07 -28.67 -22.02
C PHE A 383 6.89 -27.34 -22.78
N LEU A 384 5.80 -26.60 -22.55
CA LEU A 384 5.59 -25.28 -23.14
C LEU A 384 6.69 -24.31 -22.65
N PRO A 385 7.38 -23.57 -23.55
CA PRO A 385 8.49 -22.70 -23.17
C PRO A 385 8.05 -21.60 -22.18
N PRO A 386 8.60 -21.52 -20.96
CA PRO A 386 8.25 -20.46 -20.03
C PRO A 386 8.75 -19.09 -20.53
N ILE A 387 8.10 -18.03 -20.09
CA ILE A 387 8.47 -16.65 -20.38
C ILE A 387 8.92 -15.98 -19.08
N ILE A 388 10.02 -15.23 -19.12
CA ILE A 388 10.44 -14.35 -18.03
C ILE A 388 10.23 -12.88 -18.41
N TRP A 389 9.62 -12.11 -17.51
CA TRP A 389 9.36 -10.69 -17.68
C TRP A 389 9.95 -9.93 -16.50
N LEU A 390 11.00 -9.15 -16.77
CA LEU A 390 11.68 -8.33 -15.78
C LEU A 390 11.20 -6.88 -15.90
N LEU A 391 10.78 -6.29 -14.80
CA LEU A 391 10.37 -4.89 -14.70
C LEU A 391 11.36 -4.17 -13.79
N GLY A 392 11.77 -2.96 -14.17
CA GLY A 392 12.66 -2.19 -13.32
C GLY A 392 13.07 -0.84 -13.87
N ASP A 393 13.82 -0.11 -13.04
CA ASP A 393 14.55 1.09 -13.43
C ASP A 393 15.93 1.13 -12.76
N LEU A 394 17.02 1.01 -13.52
CA LEU A 394 18.39 1.11 -12.96
C LEU A 394 18.64 2.43 -12.22
N ASN A 395 17.94 3.51 -12.58
CA ASN A 395 18.09 4.80 -11.92
C ASN A 395 17.47 4.80 -10.50
N GLN A 396 16.59 3.84 -10.20
CA GLN A 396 15.97 3.64 -8.89
C GLN A 396 16.56 2.48 -8.09
N ARG A 397 17.82 2.11 -8.35
CA ARG A 397 18.52 1.13 -7.53
C ARG A 397 18.78 1.71 -6.14
N ILE A 398 18.31 1.00 -5.11
CA ILE A 398 18.61 1.34 -3.71
C ILE A 398 19.55 0.30 -3.08
N LYS A 399 19.49 -0.96 -3.51
CA LYS A 399 20.36 -2.01 -2.98
C LYS A 399 21.74 -1.99 -3.64
N PRO A 400 22.84 -2.20 -2.90
CA PRO A 400 24.20 -2.21 -3.44
C PRO A 400 24.52 -3.55 -4.13
N VAL A 401 23.71 -3.93 -5.12
CA VAL A 401 23.83 -5.21 -5.84
C VAL A 401 24.72 -5.11 -7.08
N ASP A 402 25.25 -6.26 -7.50
CA ASP A 402 26.10 -6.43 -8.68
C ASP A 402 25.35 -6.40 -10.02
N PHE A 403 24.02 -6.35 -9.96
CA PHE A 403 23.13 -6.45 -11.11
C PHE A 403 23.33 -5.36 -12.16
N ASP A 404 23.08 -5.72 -13.43
CA ASP A 404 22.88 -4.80 -14.56
C ASP A 404 22.20 -5.56 -15.72
N TRP A 405 21.37 -4.90 -16.51
CA TRP A 405 20.61 -5.55 -17.59
C TRP A 405 21.48 -6.23 -18.63
N GLY A 406 22.63 -5.63 -18.97
CA GLY A 406 23.56 -6.20 -19.94
C GLY A 406 24.26 -7.46 -19.45
N SER A 407 24.03 -7.87 -18.20
CA SER A 407 24.53 -9.13 -17.64
C SER A 407 23.56 -10.29 -17.90
N LEU A 408 22.28 -9.99 -18.15
CA LEU A 408 21.28 -10.98 -18.55
C LEU A 408 21.14 -10.95 -20.08
N HIS A 409 21.29 -12.09 -20.76
CA HIS A 409 21.14 -12.19 -22.21
C HIS A 409 19.67 -12.16 -22.66
N LEU A 410 18.96 -11.05 -22.41
CA LEU A 410 17.51 -10.92 -22.64
C LEU A 410 17.16 -10.63 -24.11
N ASN A 411 16.00 -11.10 -24.59
CA ASN A 411 15.60 -11.05 -26.01
C ASN A 411 15.03 -9.71 -26.45
N GLN A 412 14.13 -9.15 -25.63
CA GLN A 412 13.38 -7.95 -25.97
C GLN A 412 13.48 -6.94 -24.84
N ARG A 413 13.62 -5.67 -25.22
CA ARG A 413 13.60 -4.53 -24.29
C ARG A 413 12.58 -3.52 -24.78
N ILE A 414 11.69 -3.13 -23.87
CA ILE A 414 10.66 -2.12 -24.10
C ILE A 414 10.74 -1.02 -23.04
N HIS A 415 10.18 0.14 -23.38
CA HIS A 415 10.03 1.27 -22.48
C HIS A 415 8.64 1.89 -22.68
N LEU A 416 8.07 2.40 -21.60
CA LEU A 416 6.84 3.19 -21.62
C LEU A 416 7.19 4.68 -21.74
N LYS A 417 6.38 5.42 -22.50
CA LYS A 417 6.69 6.80 -22.86
C LYS A 417 6.26 7.81 -21.80
N TYR A 418 5.01 7.70 -21.34
CA TYR A 418 4.37 8.76 -20.57
C TYR A 418 4.55 8.58 -19.06
N ASN A 419 4.71 9.71 -18.35
CA ASN A 419 4.74 9.74 -16.90
C ASN A 419 3.36 10.14 -16.37
N TYR A 420 2.66 9.19 -15.78
CA TYR A 420 1.29 9.33 -15.32
C TYR A 420 1.19 9.85 -13.87
N ARG A 421 2.33 10.11 -13.23
CA ARG A 421 2.43 10.30 -11.78
C ARG A 421 3.11 11.59 -11.39
N ASN A 422 4.36 11.79 -11.80
CA ASN A 422 5.17 12.92 -11.39
C ASN A 422 4.82 14.13 -12.26
N THR A 423 4.82 15.31 -11.65
CA THR A 423 4.73 16.55 -12.41
C THR A 423 6.02 16.83 -13.18
N GLN A 424 5.92 17.64 -14.23
CA GLN A 424 7.06 18.10 -15.02
C GLN A 424 8.16 18.69 -14.12
N LYS A 425 7.81 19.53 -13.14
CA LYS A 425 8.77 20.18 -12.24
C LYS A 425 9.51 19.21 -11.31
N ILE A 426 8.85 18.14 -10.87
CA ILE A 426 9.52 17.08 -10.11
C ILE A 426 10.51 16.31 -10.99
N LEU A 427 10.14 16.03 -12.25
CA LEU A 427 11.02 15.34 -13.19
C LEU A 427 12.24 16.19 -13.58
N GLU A 428 12.06 17.50 -13.79
CA GLU A 428 13.17 18.45 -14.02
C GLU A 428 14.17 18.42 -12.85
N PHE A 429 13.68 18.39 -11.60
CA PHE A 429 14.55 18.27 -10.42
C PHE A 429 15.23 16.90 -10.33
N ALA A 430 14.51 15.82 -10.60
CA ALA A 430 15.08 14.46 -10.61
C ALA A 430 16.20 14.31 -11.66
N GLU A 431 16.11 14.99 -12.80
CA GLU A 431 17.17 15.00 -13.82
C GLU A 431 18.49 15.60 -13.29
N ILE A 432 18.41 16.64 -12.44
CA ILE A 432 19.60 17.19 -11.76
C ILE A 432 20.28 16.10 -10.93
N LEU A 433 19.52 15.33 -10.17
CA LEU A 433 20.03 14.24 -9.33
C LEU A 433 20.63 13.10 -10.16
N HIS A 434 19.97 12.75 -11.27
CA HIS A 434 20.47 11.75 -12.21
C HIS A 434 21.78 12.17 -12.88
N ASN A 435 22.00 13.46 -13.12
CA ASN A 435 23.27 13.94 -13.66
C ASN A 435 24.46 13.67 -12.74
N PHE A 436 24.28 13.70 -11.42
CA PHE A 436 25.32 13.26 -10.49
C PHE A 436 25.62 11.76 -10.64
N ALA A 437 24.59 10.92 -10.82
CA ALA A 437 24.77 9.49 -11.08
C ALA A 437 25.53 9.24 -12.41
N LYS A 438 25.19 9.97 -13.48
CA LYS A 438 25.89 9.92 -14.77
C LYS A 438 27.37 10.27 -14.63
N ILE A 439 27.70 11.32 -13.88
CA ILE A 439 29.09 11.73 -13.62
C ILE A 439 29.83 10.67 -12.78
N ALA A 440 29.22 10.18 -11.70
CA ALA A 440 29.82 9.16 -10.83
C ALA A 440 30.05 7.82 -11.57
N ASN A 441 29.19 7.50 -12.55
CA ASN A 441 29.33 6.32 -13.39
C ASN A 441 30.20 6.53 -14.64
N ALA A 442 30.97 7.62 -14.74
CA ALA A 442 31.87 7.86 -15.86
C ALA A 442 32.81 6.65 -16.09
N GLY A 443 32.93 6.21 -17.35
CA GLY A 443 33.68 5.02 -17.76
C GLY A 443 32.99 3.67 -17.48
N GLY A 444 31.79 3.68 -16.88
CA GLY A 444 30.94 2.51 -16.68
C GLY A 444 30.02 2.22 -17.88
N ARG A 445 29.07 1.30 -17.69
CA ARG A 445 28.00 1.04 -18.68
C ARG A 445 27.01 2.20 -18.72
N HIS A 446 26.39 2.43 -19.86
CA HIS A 446 25.44 3.53 -20.05
C HIS A 446 24.21 3.39 -19.15
N LEU A 447 23.87 4.46 -18.42
CA LEU A 447 22.66 4.53 -17.60
C LEU A 447 21.44 4.82 -18.49
N PRO A 448 20.27 4.22 -18.21
CA PRO A 448 19.03 4.62 -18.86
C PRO A 448 18.74 6.11 -18.67
N ASP A 449 18.16 6.75 -19.66
CA ASP A 449 17.69 8.13 -19.50
C ASP A 449 16.51 8.21 -18.50
N PRO A 450 16.42 9.30 -17.73
CA PRO A 450 15.30 9.51 -16.82
C PRO A 450 14.01 9.82 -17.62
N SER A 451 12.87 9.90 -16.94
CA SER A 451 11.63 10.35 -17.60
C SER A 451 11.83 11.73 -18.23
N ASN A 452 11.43 11.89 -19.49
CA ASN A 452 11.38 13.21 -20.12
C ASN A 452 10.28 14.05 -19.43
N PRO A 453 10.61 15.23 -18.85
CA PRO A 453 9.63 16.09 -18.21
C PRO A 453 8.44 16.47 -19.11
N GLU A 454 8.64 16.61 -20.42
CA GLU A 454 7.58 16.95 -21.37
C GLU A 454 6.50 15.86 -21.50
N HIS A 455 6.82 14.63 -21.09
CA HIS A 455 5.89 13.50 -21.10
C HIS A 455 5.03 13.40 -19.82
N ALA A 456 5.18 14.33 -18.88
CA ALA A 456 4.28 14.45 -17.74
C ALA A 456 2.89 14.95 -18.16
N PHE A 457 1.87 14.50 -17.42
CA PHE A 457 0.49 14.99 -17.57
C PHE A 457 0.21 16.27 -16.77
N GLU A 458 0.96 16.53 -15.70
CA GLU A 458 0.80 17.72 -14.88
C GLU A 458 2.10 18.54 -14.90
N ILE A 459 2.01 19.86 -15.05
CA ILE A 459 3.19 20.74 -14.98
C ILE A 459 3.75 20.76 -13.55
N GLY A 460 2.84 20.93 -12.57
CA GLY A 460 3.16 21.02 -11.15
C GLY A 460 3.84 22.30 -10.72
N GLU A 461 4.25 22.31 -9.45
CA GLU A 461 4.97 23.42 -8.82
C GLU A 461 6.46 23.07 -8.69
N LYS A 462 7.31 24.09 -8.59
CA LYS A 462 8.75 23.89 -8.41
C LYS A 462 9.04 23.21 -7.07
N VAL A 463 10.16 22.50 -7.03
CA VAL A 463 10.70 21.94 -5.78
C VAL A 463 11.10 23.09 -4.86
N ALA A 464 10.63 23.03 -3.62
CA ALA A 464 11.02 23.97 -2.58
C ALA A 464 12.26 23.45 -1.85
N ILE A 465 13.24 24.33 -1.62
CA ILE A 465 14.42 24.04 -0.80
C ILE A 465 14.39 24.96 0.41
N LEU A 466 14.25 24.37 1.60
CA LEU A 466 14.40 25.06 2.87
C LEU A 466 15.83 24.88 3.37
N GLU A 467 16.59 25.96 3.32
CA GLU A 467 17.96 26.02 3.82
C GLU A 467 17.93 26.34 5.33
N VAL A 468 18.43 25.42 6.15
CA VAL A 468 18.46 25.52 7.62
C VAL A 468 19.88 25.51 8.16
N ASN A 469 20.16 26.31 9.19
CA ASN A 469 21.51 26.43 9.74
C ASN A 469 21.90 25.26 10.66
N SER A 470 20.90 24.57 11.23
CA SER A 470 21.12 23.52 12.22
C SER A 470 20.02 22.45 12.21
N MET A 471 20.31 21.31 12.86
CA MET A 471 19.31 20.27 13.13
C MET A 471 18.16 20.79 14.01
N ASP A 472 18.44 21.71 14.93
CA ASP A 472 17.43 22.28 15.82
C ASP A 472 16.45 23.18 15.07
N ASP A 473 16.93 23.96 14.09
CA ASP A 473 16.05 24.73 13.20
C ASP A 473 15.12 23.83 12.40
N ALA A 474 15.64 22.69 11.91
CA ALA A 474 14.86 21.70 11.20
C ALA A 474 13.79 21.06 12.11
N LYS A 475 14.15 20.71 13.35
CA LYS A 475 13.20 20.18 14.35
C LYS A 475 12.11 21.21 14.69
N ASN A 476 12.47 22.47 14.86
CA ASN A 476 11.51 23.56 15.10
C ASN A 476 10.51 23.71 13.95
N PHE A 477 10.98 23.62 12.70
CA PHE A 477 10.10 23.63 11.52
C PHE A 477 9.13 22.44 11.53
N LEU A 478 9.61 21.22 11.81
CA LEU A 478 8.76 20.04 11.88
C LEU A 478 7.74 20.12 13.02
N GLN A 479 8.10 20.70 14.18
CA GLN A 479 7.16 20.95 15.27
C GLN A 479 6.03 21.88 14.84
N GLN A 480 6.37 23.02 14.22
CA GLN A 480 5.37 23.97 13.72
C GLN A 480 4.48 23.35 12.63
N LEU A 481 5.04 22.48 11.78
CA LEU A 481 4.29 21.72 10.79
C LEU A 481 3.29 20.77 11.45
N SER A 482 3.74 19.98 12.42
CA SER A 482 2.89 19.09 13.24
C SER A 482 1.75 19.86 13.91
N ASP A 483 2.05 21.00 14.52
CA ASP A 483 1.07 21.86 15.18
C ASP A 483 0.04 22.42 14.18
N ASN A 484 0.48 22.81 12.98
CA ASN A 484 -0.42 23.29 11.92
C ASN A 484 -1.36 22.19 11.41
N ILE A 485 -0.83 20.98 11.17
CA ILE A 485 -1.63 19.82 10.75
C ILE A 485 -2.67 19.51 11.84
N SER A 486 -2.25 19.51 13.10
CA SER A 486 -3.11 19.26 14.26
C SER A 486 -4.22 20.31 14.37
N ALA A 487 -3.90 21.60 14.22
CA ALA A 487 -4.89 22.69 14.25
C ALA A 487 -5.90 22.59 13.08
N SER A 488 -5.43 22.24 11.87
CA SER A 488 -6.28 22.08 10.68
C SER A 488 -7.28 20.91 10.77
N THR A 489 -7.00 19.93 11.63
CA THR A 489 -7.81 18.72 11.83
C THR A 489 -8.74 18.79 13.05
N GLN A 490 -8.67 19.86 13.85
CA GLN A 490 -9.52 20.08 15.02
C GLN A 490 -10.92 20.62 14.69
N GLN A 491 -11.14 21.18 13.50
CA GLN A 491 -12.47 21.59 13.03
C GLN A 491 -13.14 20.45 12.23
N ASP A 492 -13.98 19.67 12.89
CA ASP A 492 -15.03 18.80 12.32
C ASP A 492 -14.65 17.54 11.50
N ASP A 493 -13.38 17.10 11.46
CA ASP A 493 -13.02 15.88 10.72
C ASP A 493 -13.33 14.58 11.51
N ARG A 494 -14.59 14.14 11.36
CA ARG A 494 -15.12 12.85 11.87
C ARG A 494 -14.63 11.62 11.08
N TYR A 495 -13.83 11.79 10.03
CA TYR A 495 -13.33 10.70 9.18
C TYR A 495 -11.82 10.52 9.31
N LEU A 496 -11.41 9.33 9.77
CA LEU A 496 -10.02 8.91 9.94
C LEU A 496 -9.29 8.77 8.60
N LEU A 497 -9.92 8.27 7.54
CA LEU A 497 -9.30 8.21 6.21
C LEU A 497 -8.90 9.60 5.70
N ARG A 498 -9.65 10.64 6.08
CA ARG A 498 -9.30 12.03 5.76
C ARG A 498 -8.08 12.51 6.54
N LYS A 499 -8.00 12.15 7.83
CA LYS A 499 -6.84 12.50 8.66
C LYS A 499 -5.58 11.78 8.21
N LEU A 500 -5.72 10.50 7.84
CA LEU A 500 -4.62 9.68 7.32
C LEU A 500 -4.15 10.18 5.94
N SER A 501 -5.06 10.57 5.04
CA SER A 501 -4.67 11.25 3.78
C SER A 501 -3.85 12.49 4.07
N ARG A 502 -4.25 13.28 5.07
CA ARG A 502 -3.59 14.54 5.43
C ARG A 502 -2.25 14.44 6.16
N GLN A 503 -1.67 13.25 6.27
CA GLN A 503 -0.32 13.13 6.84
C GLN A 503 0.75 13.61 5.87
N VAL A 504 1.73 14.35 6.38
CA VAL A 504 2.91 14.74 5.62
C VAL A 504 3.98 13.66 5.76
N HIS A 505 4.54 13.21 4.64
CA HIS A 505 5.53 12.14 4.63
C HIS A 505 6.94 12.73 4.59
N LEU A 506 7.76 12.34 5.55
CA LEU A 506 9.16 12.72 5.67
C LEU A 506 10.04 11.52 5.35
N ILE A 507 10.82 11.63 4.29
CA ILE A 507 11.73 10.60 3.81
C ILE A 507 13.16 10.98 4.19
N TYR A 508 13.86 10.10 4.89
CA TYR A 508 15.23 10.31 5.34
C TYR A 508 16.14 9.14 4.95
N LYS A 509 17.45 9.40 4.87
CA LYS A 509 18.46 8.40 4.53
C LYS A 509 18.97 7.66 5.78
N HIS A 510 19.56 8.38 6.74
CA HIS A 510 20.10 7.80 7.99
C HIS A 510 19.93 8.80 9.14
N ASN A 511 18.99 8.57 10.07
CA ASN A 511 18.90 9.40 11.28
C ASN A 511 18.11 8.72 12.41
N HIS A 512 18.80 8.08 13.36
CA HIS A 512 18.16 7.43 14.50
C HIS A 512 17.58 8.42 15.53
N GLU A 513 18.19 9.60 15.68
CA GLU A 513 17.73 10.62 16.65
C GLU A 513 16.37 11.22 16.30
N LEU A 514 16.00 11.26 15.01
CA LEU A 514 14.67 11.71 14.57
C LEU A 514 13.58 10.71 14.94
N VAL A 515 13.86 9.42 14.79
CA VAL A 515 12.90 8.33 15.04
C VAL A 515 12.51 8.24 16.51
N ALA A 516 13.37 8.72 17.42
CA ALA A 516 13.07 8.74 18.85
C ALA A 516 11.92 9.70 19.22
N ASN A 517 11.63 10.71 18.38
CA ASN A 517 10.65 11.77 18.67
C ASN A 517 9.71 12.02 17.47
N CYS A 518 8.98 10.99 17.04
CA CYS A 518 7.98 11.13 15.97
C CYS A 518 6.88 12.12 16.37
N LEU A 519 6.63 13.12 15.52
CA LEU A 519 5.62 14.15 15.75
C LEU A 519 4.25 13.77 15.16
N PRO A 520 3.13 14.15 15.80
CA PRO A 520 1.79 13.93 15.26
C PRO A 520 1.61 14.52 13.85
N GLY A 521 0.87 13.81 13.00
CA GLY A 521 0.58 14.27 11.63
C GLY A 521 1.74 14.12 10.63
N ILE A 522 2.93 13.68 11.07
CA ILE A 522 4.09 13.44 10.21
C ILE A 522 4.42 11.94 10.21
N SER A 523 4.49 11.34 9.02
CA SER A 523 4.93 9.95 8.82
C SER A 523 6.42 9.93 8.45
N TYR A 524 7.23 9.20 9.21
CA TYR A 524 8.68 9.13 9.04
C TYR A 524 9.05 7.82 8.34
N LEU A 525 9.66 7.90 7.16
CA LEU A 525 10.01 6.74 6.34
C LEU A 525 11.49 6.78 5.97
N LYS A 526 12.16 5.62 6.09
CA LYS A 526 13.48 5.46 5.45
C LYS A 526 13.31 5.44 3.93
N ALA A 527 14.38 5.77 3.21
CA ALA A 527 14.39 5.72 1.76
C ALA A 527 13.99 4.35 1.20
N GLU A 528 14.41 3.26 1.85
CA GLU A 528 14.05 1.88 1.49
C GLU A 528 12.55 1.59 1.72
N GLU A 529 11.99 2.08 2.83
CA GLU A 529 10.58 1.90 3.21
C GLU A 529 9.65 2.74 2.32
N ALA A 530 10.15 3.87 1.80
CA ALA A 530 9.45 4.71 0.83
C ALA A 530 9.49 4.14 -0.60
N LYS A 531 10.35 3.14 -0.89
CA LYS A 531 10.43 2.53 -2.22
C LYS A 531 9.15 1.78 -2.54
N GLY A 532 8.69 1.88 -3.79
CA GLY A 532 7.39 1.32 -4.21
C GLY A 532 6.21 2.23 -3.87
N ARG A 533 6.24 2.90 -2.71
CA ARG A 533 5.19 3.82 -2.24
C ARG A 533 5.26 5.18 -2.91
N GLU A 534 4.15 5.94 -2.87
CA GLU A 534 4.07 7.23 -3.56
C GLU A 534 3.24 8.26 -2.76
N PHE A 535 3.59 9.54 -2.84
CA PHE A 535 3.00 10.60 -1.99
C PHE A 535 2.62 11.82 -2.82
N ASP A 536 1.44 12.39 -2.61
CA ASP A 536 1.05 13.64 -3.27
C ASP A 536 2.02 14.79 -2.92
N ALA A 537 2.45 14.84 -1.67
CA ALA A 537 3.49 15.72 -1.15
C ALA A 537 4.42 14.97 -0.19
N CYS A 538 5.74 15.22 -0.26
CA CYS A 538 6.69 14.69 0.72
C CYS A 538 7.87 15.63 0.98
N ILE A 539 8.57 15.36 2.08
CA ILE A 539 9.75 16.08 2.55
C ILE A 539 10.97 15.17 2.42
N GLY A 540 11.99 15.58 1.67
CA GLY A 540 13.33 14.99 1.71
C GLY A 540 14.13 15.64 2.83
N PHE A 541 14.38 14.93 3.93
CA PHE A 541 15.02 15.48 5.11
C PHE A 541 16.50 15.10 5.19
N PHE A 542 17.40 16.09 5.08
CA PHE A 542 18.85 15.92 5.16
C PHE A 542 19.37 14.76 4.32
N ILE A 543 18.86 14.66 3.09
CA ILE A 543 19.13 13.54 2.20
C ILE A 543 20.53 13.62 1.58
N PHE A 544 21.15 14.81 1.56
CA PHE A 544 22.42 15.09 0.87
C PHE A 544 23.65 14.97 1.76
N GLN A 545 23.48 14.55 3.02
CA GLN A 545 24.55 14.27 3.96
C GLN A 545 25.60 13.31 3.38
N GLY A 546 26.87 13.61 3.66
CA GLY A 546 28.02 12.82 3.26
C GLY A 546 29.27 13.68 3.04
N GLU A 547 30.37 13.05 2.69
CA GLU A 547 31.66 13.72 2.45
C GLU A 547 32.05 13.63 0.97
N GLY A 548 32.86 14.60 0.52
CA GLY A 548 33.42 14.60 -0.84
C GLY A 548 32.38 14.66 -1.96
N LYS A 549 32.75 14.14 -3.13
CA LYS A 549 31.86 14.11 -4.31
C LYS A 549 30.75 13.06 -4.11
N PRO A 550 29.53 13.31 -4.62
CA PRO A 550 28.46 12.32 -4.60
C PRO A 550 28.88 10.99 -5.24
N SER A 551 28.67 9.91 -4.50
CA SER A 551 28.80 8.55 -5.02
C SER A 551 27.62 8.17 -5.91
N PHE A 552 27.80 7.12 -6.72
CA PHE A 552 26.71 6.62 -7.58
C PHE A 552 25.50 6.11 -6.77
N GLU A 553 25.72 5.49 -5.60
CA GLU A 553 24.64 5.03 -4.71
C GLU A 553 23.85 6.19 -4.12
N GLU A 554 24.54 7.21 -3.63
CA GLU A 554 23.89 8.42 -3.10
C GLU A 554 22.99 9.06 -4.15
N ALA A 555 23.48 9.24 -5.37
CA ALA A 555 22.72 9.86 -6.44
C ALA A 555 21.46 9.06 -6.83
N ASN A 556 21.54 7.72 -6.87
CA ASN A 556 20.38 6.87 -7.14
C ASN A 556 19.35 6.91 -5.99
N ILE A 557 19.81 6.93 -4.74
CA ILE A 557 18.92 7.09 -3.57
C ILE A 557 18.20 8.44 -3.66
N TRP A 558 18.92 9.53 -3.94
CA TRP A 558 18.32 10.86 -4.08
C TRP A 558 17.29 10.90 -5.22
N TYR A 559 17.63 10.35 -6.38
CA TYR A 559 16.70 10.23 -7.51
C TYR A 559 15.46 9.43 -7.11
N THR A 560 15.64 8.34 -6.36
CA THR A 560 14.52 7.52 -5.89
C THR A 560 13.61 8.28 -4.94
N ILE A 561 14.18 9.01 -3.96
CA ILE A 561 13.44 9.86 -3.01
C ILE A 561 12.66 10.94 -3.75
N ALA A 562 13.33 11.71 -4.62
CA ALA A 562 12.71 12.82 -5.35
C ALA A 562 11.53 12.35 -6.21
N THR A 563 11.68 11.19 -6.85
CA THR A 563 10.62 10.62 -7.68
C THR A 563 9.47 9.98 -6.90
N ARG A 564 9.49 9.94 -5.56
CA ARG A 564 8.32 9.53 -4.75
C ARG A 564 7.23 10.61 -4.69
N ALA A 565 7.61 11.88 -4.85
CA ALA A 565 6.68 13.01 -4.84
C ALA A 565 5.90 13.11 -6.15
N LYS A 566 4.57 13.22 -6.08
CA LYS A 566 3.73 13.43 -7.27
C LYS A 566 3.65 14.92 -7.62
N SER A 567 3.26 15.73 -6.65
CA SER A 567 2.88 17.13 -6.87
C SER A 567 3.82 18.13 -6.20
N ARG A 568 4.15 17.93 -4.92
CA ARG A 568 5.01 18.83 -4.14
C ARG A 568 6.17 18.08 -3.49
N LEU A 569 7.36 18.66 -3.54
CA LEU A 569 8.55 18.17 -2.86
C LEU A 569 9.20 19.32 -2.12
N LEU A 570 9.40 19.14 -0.82
CA LEU A 570 10.21 20.02 0.02
C LEU A 570 11.53 19.31 0.35
N ILE A 571 12.66 19.95 0.09
CA ILE A 571 13.97 19.50 0.54
C ILE A 571 14.40 20.36 1.71
N ILE A 572 14.67 19.73 2.86
CA ILE A 572 15.28 20.38 4.01
C ILE A 572 16.76 19.99 4.02
N ALA A 573 17.65 20.98 3.90
CA ALA A 573 19.07 20.78 3.77
C ALA A 573 19.87 21.89 4.46
N THR A 574 21.06 21.54 4.93
CA THR A 574 22.02 22.51 5.45
C THR A 574 22.82 23.20 4.32
N PRO A 575 23.38 24.39 4.54
CA PRO A 575 24.28 25.02 3.57
C PRO A 575 25.43 24.10 3.14
N GLY A 576 26.02 23.35 4.07
CA GLY A 576 27.11 22.40 3.77
C GLY A 576 26.71 21.27 2.84
N GLU A 577 25.49 20.74 2.99
CA GLU A 577 24.92 19.73 2.09
C GLU A 577 24.72 20.28 0.67
N LEU A 578 24.26 21.52 0.55
CA LEU A 578 23.98 22.14 -0.75
C LEU A 578 25.27 22.55 -1.47
N GLU A 579 26.25 23.09 -0.74
CA GLU A 579 27.58 23.40 -1.26
C GLU A 579 28.31 22.15 -1.78
N ARG A 580 28.17 21.00 -1.11
CA ARG A 580 28.70 19.70 -1.58
C ARG A 580 28.23 19.37 -3.00
N LEU A 581 27.03 19.80 -3.38
CA LEU A 581 26.44 19.54 -4.69
C LEU A 581 26.79 20.61 -5.73
N GLY A 582 27.47 21.68 -5.35
CA GLY A 582 27.81 22.82 -6.21
C GLY A 582 26.96 24.07 -5.95
N GLY A 583 26.33 24.16 -4.78
CA GLY A 583 25.64 25.36 -4.30
C GLY A 583 24.34 25.66 -5.05
N ARG A 584 23.86 26.90 -4.90
CA ARG A 584 22.56 27.34 -5.45
C ARG A 584 22.49 27.27 -6.98
N ASP A 585 23.62 27.42 -7.65
CA ASP A 585 23.72 27.38 -9.12
C ASP A 585 23.26 26.05 -9.73
N LYS A 586 23.30 24.97 -8.95
CA LYS A 586 22.84 23.65 -9.40
C LYS A 586 21.33 23.46 -9.29
N PHE A 587 20.65 24.31 -8.54
CA PHE A 587 19.21 24.23 -8.29
C PHE A 587 18.51 25.55 -8.63
N THR A 588 18.88 26.17 -9.74
CA THR A 588 18.32 27.45 -10.22
C THR A 588 16.82 27.38 -10.55
N ASN A 589 16.32 26.18 -10.85
CA ASN A 589 14.89 25.94 -11.14
C ASN A 589 14.07 25.57 -9.89
N CYS A 590 14.67 25.63 -8.70
CA CYS A 590 13.98 25.43 -7.41
C CYS A 590 13.60 26.77 -6.78
N ASP A 591 12.60 26.74 -5.90
CA ASP A 591 12.25 27.88 -5.06
C ASP A 591 12.97 27.77 -3.72
N TRP A 592 13.64 28.85 -3.32
CA TRP A 592 14.54 28.88 -2.18
C TRP A 592 13.92 29.62 -1.00
N TYR A 593 14.00 28.99 0.17
CA TYR A 593 13.41 29.48 1.39
C TYR A 593 14.39 29.35 2.56
N THR A 594 14.17 30.18 3.57
CA THR A 594 14.92 30.17 4.83
C THR A 594 13.96 29.91 5.99
N SER A 595 14.50 29.76 7.21
CA SER A 595 13.67 29.60 8.42
C SER A 595 12.64 30.72 8.62
N MET A 596 12.83 31.92 8.05
CA MET A 596 11.86 33.03 8.12
C MET A 596 10.59 32.79 7.29
N ASP A 597 10.68 31.95 6.25
CA ASP A 597 9.58 31.65 5.34
C ASP A 597 8.74 30.45 5.81
N GLY A 598 9.06 29.90 6.99
CA GLY A 598 8.52 28.65 7.51
C GLY A 598 6.99 28.58 7.48
N ASN A 599 6.28 29.65 7.86
CA ASN A 599 4.82 29.67 7.91
C ASN A 599 4.15 29.44 6.53
N PHE A 600 4.70 30.04 5.47
CA PHE A 600 4.19 29.83 4.11
C PHE A 600 4.43 28.37 3.70
N LEU A 601 5.65 27.87 3.89
CA LEU A 601 6.03 26.51 3.53
C LEU A 601 5.23 25.45 4.28
N ILE A 602 4.95 25.69 5.57
CA ILE A 602 4.12 24.81 6.39
C ILE A 602 2.72 24.69 5.79
N SER A 603 2.07 25.82 5.51
CA SER A 603 0.74 25.82 4.88
C SER A 603 0.77 25.21 3.48
N TRP A 604 1.85 25.43 2.74
CA TRP A 604 2.02 24.94 1.38
C TRP A 604 2.20 23.42 1.33
N ILE A 605 3.05 22.84 2.18
CA ILE A 605 3.25 21.39 2.18
C ILE A 605 2.05 20.64 2.78
N SER A 606 1.36 21.24 3.77
CA SER A 606 0.21 20.60 4.43
C SER A 606 -1.06 20.58 3.57
N GLU A 607 -1.25 21.51 2.62
CA GLU A 607 -2.45 21.59 1.78
C GLU A 607 -2.64 20.36 0.85
N LEU A 608 -1.55 19.75 0.37
CA LEU A 608 -1.57 18.58 -0.54
C LEU A 608 -1.13 17.29 0.15
N SER A 609 -1.37 17.18 1.44
CA SER A 609 -1.13 15.95 2.18
C SER A 609 -2.14 14.88 1.74
N GLY A 610 -1.62 13.86 1.04
CA GLY A 610 -2.35 12.72 0.49
C GLY A 610 -1.42 11.52 0.38
N ALA A 611 -1.43 10.62 1.38
CA ALA A 611 -0.90 9.28 1.22
C ALA A 611 -1.90 8.43 0.43
N GLU A 612 -1.41 7.62 -0.50
CA GLU A 612 -2.24 6.67 -1.23
C GLU A 612 -2.40 5.31 -0.51
N ASP A 613 -1.62 5.06 0.55
CA ASP A 613 -1.59 3.82 1.31
C ASP A 613 -1.87 4.04 2.80
N PHE A 614 -3.14 3.87 3.20
CA PHE A 614 -3.55 3.96 4.62
C PHE A 614 -3.39 2.65 5.38
N SER A 615 -2.97 1.59 4.70
CA SER A 615 -3.25 0.21 5.12
C SER A 615 -2.16 -0.45 5.96
N GLU A 616 -1.05 0.19 6.32
CA GLU A 616 0.07 -0.58 6.91
C GLU A 616 0.64 -0.08 8.24
N ASP A 617 0.49 1.19 8.62
CA ASP A 617 0.97 1.64 9.93
C ASP A 617 -0.14 1.52 10.98
N VAL A 618 -0.37 0.28 11.44
CA VAL A 618 -1.35 -0.04 12.47
C VAL A 618 -1.12 0.76 13.75
N ASP A 619 0.13 1.02 14.10
CA ASP A 619 0.47 1.77 15.30
C ASP A 619 0.15 3.25 15.14
N ALA A 620 0.33 3.84 13.95
CA ALA A 620 -0.16 5.19 13.67
C ALA A 620 -1.70 5.26 13.72
N VAL A 621 -2.40 4.25 13.20
CA VAL A 621 -3.86 4.15 13.27
C VAL A 621 -4.33 4.06 14.72
N ASP A 622 -3.74 3.17 15.54
CA ASP A 622 -4.07 3.01 16.97
C ASP A 622 -3.78 4.31 17.73
N ARG A 623 -2.63 4.96 17.49
CA ARG A 623 -2.29 6.26 18.10
C ARG A 623 -3.33 7.33 17.79
N LEU A 624 -3.69 7.53 16.51
CA LEU A 624 -4.67 8.55 16.12
C LEU A 624 -6.05 8.31 16.74
N ILE A 625 -6.49 7.05 16.78
CA ILE A 625 -7.76 6.66 17.41
C ILE A 625 -7.72 6.98 18.92
N ASN A 626 -6.64 6.61 19.61
CA ASN A 626 -6.50 6.87 21.03
C ASN A 626 -6.38 8.36 21.34
N ASP A 627 -5.60 9.12 20.57
CA ASP A 627 -5.44 10.57 20.73
C ASP A 627 -6.78 11.30 20.61
N ALA A 628 -7.62 10.90 19.64
CA ALA A 628 -8.95 11.48 19.45
C ALA A 628 -9.86 11.27 20.67
N VAL A 629 -9.85 10.07 21.25
CA VAL A 629 -10.68 9.74 22.43
C VAL A 629 -10.09 10.31 23.73
N ASN A 630 -8.77 10.50 23.78
CA ASN A 630 -8.06 11.05 24.94
C ASN A 630 -8.02 12.57 24.99
N SER A 631 -8.40 13.25 23.91
CA SER A 631 -8.45 14.71 23.86
C SER A 631 -9.44 15.33 24.85
N ASP A 632 -9.30 16.64 25.12
CA ASP A 632 -10.20 17.42 26.00
C ASP A 632 -11.67 17.34 25.54
N HIS A 633 -11.87 17.15 24.24
CA HIS A 633 -13.17 16.92 23.61
C HIS A 633 -13.15 15.57 22.88
N PRO A 634 -13.41 14.45 23.60
CA PRO A 634 -13.33 13.11 23.04
C PRO A 634 -14.13 12.99 21.74
N LEU A 635 -13.58 12.28 20.76
CA LEU A 635 -14.19 12.13 19.44
C LEU A 635 -14.04 10.69 18.94
N ILE A 636 -15.08 10.17 18.29
CA ILE A 636 -15.06 8.87 17.61
C ILE A 636 -15.07 9.11 16.11
N HIS A 637 -14.16 8.42 15.40
CA HIS A 637 -14.10 8.42 13.95
C HIS A 637 -15.16 7.50 13.33
N TRP A 638 -15.92 8.01 12.37
CA TRP A 638 -17.08 7.33 11.77
C TRP A 638 -16.71 6.21 10.79
N ASP A 639 -15.51 6.22 10.25
CA ASP A 639 -14.95 5.22 9.32
C ASP A 639 -13.83 4.38 9.96
N MET A 640 -13.66 4.46 11.29
CA MET A 640 -12.61 3.78 12.05
C MET A 640 -12.56 2.27 11.74
N TYR A 641 -13.71 1.61 11.66
CA TYR A 641 -13.75 0.17 11.43
C TYR A 641 -13.47 -0.21 9.97
N THR A 642 -13.68 0.69 9.01
CA THR A 642 -13.17 0.50 7.64
C THR A 642 -11.65 0.52 7.63
N VAL A 643 -11.03 1.48 8.32
CA VAL A 643 -9.57 1.57 8.42
C VAL A 643 -9.00 0.35 9.12
N LEU A 644 -9.54 0.00 10.29
CA LEU A 644 -9.05 -1.13 11.09
C LEU A 644 -9.17 -2.47 10.38
N ARG A 645 -10.26 -2.72 9.63
CA ARG A 645 -10.39 -3.95 8.82
C ARG A 645 -9.41 -4.03 7.65
N THR A 646 -8.91 -2.88 7.19
CA THR A 646 -7.95 -2.82 6.09
C THR A 646 -6.53 -2.95 6.61
N ALA A 647 -6.21 -2.31 7.74
CA ALA A 647 -4.85 -2.24 8.25
C ALA A 647 -4.51 -3.25 9.35
N ALA A 648 -5.49 -3.67 10.15
CA ALA A 648 -5.26 -4.25 11.48
C ALA A 648 -6.33 -5.28 11.88
N ASP A 649 -6.81 -6.10 10.93
CA ASP A 649 -7.97 -6.98 11.14
C ASP A 649 -7.77 -7.93 12.34
N ASP A 650 -6.53 -8.33 12.59
CA ASP A 650 -6.10 -9.17 13.71
C ASP A 650 -6.04 -8.43 15.07
N ARG A 651 -5.80 -7.11 15.07
CA ARG A 651 -5.67 -6.27 16.28
C ARG A 651 -6.95 -5.53 16.69
N ILE A 652 -8.04 -5.65 15.92
CA ILE A 652 -9.30 -4.94 16.19
C ILE A 652 -9.77 -5.10 17.65
N ASN A 653 -9.76 -6.33 18.18
CA ASN A 653 -10.27 -6.59 19.52
C ASN A 653 -9.39 -5.96 20.62
N GLU A 654 -8.07 -5.91 20.41
CA GLU A 654 -7.13 -5.25 21.34
C GLU A 654 -7.43 -3.74 21.43
N ILE A 655 -7.62 -3.10 20.27
CA ILE A 655 -7.92 -1.67 20.16
C ILE A 655 -9.30 -1.37 20.76
N GLU A 656 -10.32 -2.19 20.48
CA GLU A 656 -11.65 -2.04 21.08
C GLU A 656 -11.60 -2.09 22.61
N SER A 657 -10.83 -2.99 23.21
CA SER A 657 -10.71 -3.10 24.67
C SER A 657 -10.10 -1.84 25.29
N LYS A 658 -9.06 -1.26 24.67
CA LYS A 658 -8.46 0.03 25.10
C LYS A 658 -9.49 1.16 25.02
N LEU A 659 -10.23 1.23 23.91
CA LEU A 659 -11.27 2.23 23.69
C LEU A 659 -12.42 2.12 24.69
N ILE A 660 -12.92 0.91 24.95
CA ILE A 660 -14.01 0.67 25.91
C ILE A 660 -13.58 1.13 27.31
N ALA A 661 -12.35 0.78 27.73
CA ALA A 661 -11.83 1.21 29.02
C ALA A 661 -11.84 2.75 29.15
N ARG A 662 -11.39 3.45 28.11
CA ARG A 662 -11.37 4.93 28.11
C ARG A 662 -12.77 5.55 28.01
N LEU A 663 -13.58 5.11 27.06
CA LEU A 663 -14.94 5.62 26.82
C LEU A 663 -15.86 5.39 28.02
N SER A 664 -15.65 4.31 28.79
CA SER A 664 -16.40 4.05 30.02
C SER A 664 -16.18 5.08 31.13
N GLN A 665 -15.13 5.91 31.01
CA GLN A 665 -14.83 7.02 31.92
C GLN A 665 -15.39 8.36 31.42
N CYS A 666 -15.89 8.43 30.19
CA CYS A 666 -16.50 9.63 29.63
C CYS A 666 -17.89 9.89 30.23
N ASN A 667 -18.39 11.13 30.11
CA ASN A 667 -19.74 11.49 30.53
C ASN A 667 -20.79 10.65 29.76
N PRO A 668 -21.79 10.02 30.43
CA PRO A 668 -22.89 9.33 29.75
C PRO A 668 -23.59 10.15 28.65
N ASP A 669 -23.75 11.46 28.84
CA ASP A 669 -24.34 12.36 27.83
C ASP A 669 -23.50 12.45 26.54
N PHE A 670 -22.19 12.24 26.64
CA PHE A 670 -21.33 12.14 25.48
C PHE A 670 -21.62 10.86 24.69
N LEU A 671 -21.68 9.71 25.34
CA LEU A 671 -21.95 8.42 24.70
C LEU A 671 -23.33 8.40 24.02
N ASP A 672 -24.36 8.95 24.67
CA ASP A 672 -25.71 9.04 24.10
C ASP A 672 -25.79 9.99 22.90
N ARG A 673 -25.01 11.08 22.90
CA ARG A 673 -24.91 11.98 21.74
C ARG A 673 -24.21 11.30 20.58
N GLU A 674 -23.11 10.60 20.82
CA GLU A 674 -22.37 9.86 19.78
C GLU A 674 -23.23 8.73 19.19
N LEU A 675 -24.02 8.03 20.00
CA LEU A 675 -24.98 7.01 19.52
C LEU A 675 -26.00 7.60 18.53
N LYS A 676 -26.56 8.78 18.84
CA LYS A 676 -27.50 9.47 17.95
C LYS A 676 -26.82 9.97 16.67
N GLN A 677 -25.58 10.46 16.78
CA GLN A 677 -24.81 10.90 15.62
C GLN A 677 -24.47 9.74 14.68
N ALA A 678 -24.17 8.56 15.22
CA ALA A 678 -23.91 7.37 14.42
C ALA A 678 -25.10 7.00 13.51
N ASP A 679 -26.33 7.13 14.02
CA ASP A 679 -27.55 6.85 13.22
C ASP A 679 -27.80 7.85 12.09
N ASN A 680 -27.49 9.13 12.33
CA ASN A 680 -27.81 10.20 11.37
C ASN A 680 -26.73 10.42 10.32
N ASN A 681 -25.46 10.15 10.64
CA ASN A 681 -24.34 10.61 9.82
C ASN A 681 -23.51 9.49 9.19
N ILE A 682 -23.62 8.25 9.68
CA ILE A 682 -22.84 7.12 9.16
C ILE A 682 -23.67 6.35 8.14
N THR A 683 -23.39 6.58 6.86
CA THR A 683 -24.05 5.89 5.74
C THR A 683 -23.51 4.47 5.54
N ASP A 684 -22.26 4.22 5.95
CA ASP A 684 -21.66 2.89 5.89
C ASP A 684 -22.31 1.93 6.90
N PHE A 685 -22.90 0.86 6.38
CA PHE A 685 -23.69 -0.08 7.18
C PHE A 685 -22.87 -0.76 8.27
N TYR A 686 -21.64 -1.17 7.97
CA TYR A 686 -20.81 -1.90 8.94
C TYR A 686 -20.30 -0.98 10.05
N ASN A 687 -19.68 0.16 9.70
CA ASN A 687 -19.16 1.11 10.66
C ASN A 687 -20.25 1.60 11.60
N ARG A 688 -21.44 1.91 11.07
CA ARG A 688 -22.57 2.35 11.89
C ARG A 688 -22.88 1.34 12.99
N ILE A 689 -23.03 0.06 12.64
CA ILE A 689 -23.36 -0.98 13.62
C ILE A 689 -22.18 -1.23 14.58
N ALA A 690 -20.96 -1.33 14.07
CA ALA A 690 -19.78 -1.60 14.89
C ALA A 690 -19.53 -0.47 15.92
N ILE A 691 -19.65 0.80 15.52
CA ILE A 691 -19.53 1.95 16.43
C ILE A 691 -20.65 1.97 17.48
N LYS A 692 -21.90 1.67 17.08
CA LYS A 692 -23.00 1.55 18.05
C LYS A 692 -22.72 0.44 19.06
N CYS A 693 -22.23 -0.71 18.62
CA CYS A 693 -21.84 -1.80 19.52
C CYS A 693 -20.71 -1.36 20.48
N LEU A 694 -19.68 -0.67 19.99
CA LEU A 694 -18.59 -0.13 20.81
C LEU A 694 -19.11 0.82 21.91
N LEU A 695 -19.95 1.78 21.53
CA LEU A 695 -20.55 2.76 22.43
C LEU A 695 -21.46 2.13 23.48
N LEU A 696 -22.28 1.15 23.07
CA LEU A 696 -23.19 0.43 23.97
C LEU A 696 -22.40 -0.47 24.94
N ARG A 697 -21.35 -1.15 24.47
CA ARG A 697 -20.42 -1.92 25.33
C ARG A 697 -19.72 -1.02 26.34
N SER A 698 -19.27 0.17 25.92
CA SER A 698 -18.68 1.20 26.79
C SER A 698 -19.64 1.68 27.88
N SER A 699 -20.93 1.77 27.53
CA SER A 699 -22.03 2.11 28.46
C SER A 699 -22.58 0.93 29.27
N ARG A 700 -21.98 -0.27 29.15
CA ARG A 700 -22.42 -1.53 29.77
C ARG A 700 -23.83 -1.99 29.35
N ARG A 701 -24.29 -1.57 28.18
CA ARG A 701 -25.59 -1.94 27.57
C ARG A 701 -25.42 -3.10 26.58
N PHE A 702 -24.94 -4.25 27.07
CA PHE A 702 -24.54 -5.39 26.22
C PHE A 702 -25.68 -6.00 25.40
N TRP A 703 -26.90 -6.09 25.96
CA TRP A 703 -28.06 -6.62 25.24
C TRP A 703 -28.57 -5.69 24.14
N ASP A 704 -28.43 -4.38 24.33
CA ASP A 704 -28.69 -3.41 23.26
C ASP A 704 -27.63 -3.56 22.16
N ALA A 705 -26.36 -3.78 22.52
CA ALA A 705 -25.30 -4.01 21.54
C ALA A 705 -25.55 -5.28 20.71
N ILE A 706 -26.09 -6.34 21.31
CA ILE A 706 -26.50 -7.57 20.59
C ILE A 706 -27.66 -7.27 19.63
N THR A 707 -28.64 -6.49 20.08
CA THR A 707 -29.77 -6.07 19.24
C THR A 707 -29.28 -5.33 17.99
N GLN A 708 -28.31 -4.44 18.14
CA GLN A 708 -27.66 -3.77 16.99
C GLN A 708 -26.86 -4.75 16.12
N ALA A 709 -26.04 -5.62 16.73
CA ALA A 709 -25.22 -6.59 15.99
C ALA A 709 -26.07 -7.56 15.15
N ASN A 710 -27.30 -7.88 15.56
CA ASN A 710 -28.20 -8.75 14.82
C ASN A 710 -28.51 -8.25 13.39
N GLU A 711 -28.39 -6.94 13.13
CA GLU A 711 -28.52 -6.38 11.77
C GLU A 711 -27.45 -6.95 10.82
N LEU A 712 -26.26 -7.30 11.33
CA LEU A 712 -25.14 -7.87 10.55
C LEU A 712 -25.32 -9.38 10.29
N LYS A 713 -26.18 -10.08 11.03
CA LYS A 713 -26.24 -11.56 11.05
C LYS A 713 -26.46 -12.18 9.67
N ARG A 714 -27.25 -11.53 8.81
CA ARG A 714 -27.59 -12.03 7.46
C ARG A 714 -26.62 -11.57 6.37
N THR A 715 -26.03 -10.38 6.53
CA THR A 715 -25.25 -9.70 5.49
C THR A 715 -23.76 -9.84 5.69
N LEU A 716 -23.28 -9.86 6.95
CA LEU A 716 -21.88 -9.90 7.34
C LEU A 716 -21.67 -10.86 8.52
N ALA A 717 -21.86 -12.17 8.28
CA ALA A 717 -21.86 -13.20 9.31
C ALA A 717 -20.53 -13.31 10.09
N SER A 718 -19.38 -13.14 9.43
CA SER A 718 -18.06 -13.14 10.08
C SER A 718 -17.92 -11.98 11.07
N ALA A 719 -18.32 -10.77 10.64
CA ALA A 719 -18.27 -9.58 11.48
C ALA A 719 -19.26 -9.66 12.65
N TYR A 720 -20.45 -10.22 12.42
CA TYR A 720 -21.40 -10.56 13.48
C TYR A 720 -20.80 -11.51 14.51
N SER A 721 -20.17 -12.62 14.06
CA SER A 721 -19.50 -13.58 14.94
C SER A 721 -18.42 -12.92 15.80
N ARG A 722 -17.58 -12.07 15.19
CA ARG A 722 -16.55 -11.28 15.90
C ARG A 722 -17.15 -10.43 17.02
N ILE A 723 -18.15 -9.62 16.70
CA ILE A 723 -18.78 -8.69 17.66
C ILE A 723 -19.46 -9.46 18.80
N ILE A 724 -20.19 -10.53 18.51
CA ILE A 724 -20.84 -11.35 19.54
C ILE A 724 -19.82 -12.01 20.47
N ASN A 725 -18.72 -12.55 19.92
CA ASN A 725 -17.63 -13.10 20.74
C ASN A 725 -16.96 -12.03 21.60
N ALA A 726 -16.74 -10.82 21.06
CA ALA A 726 -16.19 -9.70 21.83
C ALA A 726 -17.12 -9.27 22.97
N ILE A 727 -18.44 -9.20 22.75
CA ILE A 727 -19.42 -8.93 23.82
C ILE A 727 -19.40 -10.03 24.89
N ALA A 728 -19.30 -11.29 24.49
CA ALA A 728 -19.20 -12.40 25.43
C ALA A 728 -17.91 -12.33 26.27
N GLN A 729 -16.78 -11.98 25.65
CA GLN A 729 -15.51 -11.80 26.34
C GLN A 729 -15.58 -10.67 27.37
N ASP A 730 -16.16 -9.52 27.01
CA ASP A 730 -16.36 -8.40 27.96
C ASP A 730 -17.17 -8.81 29.20
N LEU A 731 -18.13 -9.72 29.04
CA LEU A 731 -18.96 -10.24 30.14
C LEU A 731 -18.16 -11.23 31.01
N GLU A 732 -17.33 -12.09 30.40
CA GLU A 732 -16.41 -12.98 31.12
C GLU A 732 -15.39 -12.22 31.95
N ASP A 733 -14.76 -11.20 31.37
CA ASP A 733 -13.78 -10.34 32.06
C ASP A 733 -14.41 -9.59 33.24
N ARG A 734 -15.74 -9.48 33.27
CA ARG A 734 -16.55 -8.91 34.36
C ARG A 734 -17.12 -9.97 35.30
N PHE A 735 -16.65 -11.21 35.23
CA PHE A 735 -17.11 -12.34 36.03
C PHE A 735 -18.60 -12.69 35.82
N LEU A 736 -19.11 -12.53 34.59
CA LEU A 736 -20.48 -12.91 34.18
C LEU A 736 -20.48 -14.07 33.15
N PRO A 737 -19.91 -15.24 33.49
CA PRO A 737 -19.73 -16.35 32.54
C PRO A 737 -21.07 -16.90 31.99
N TYR A 738 -22.14 -16.89 32.79
CA TYR A 738 -23.47 -17.31 32.35
C TYR A 738 -24.06 -16.42 31.26
N GLU A 739 -23.87 -15.10 31.40
CA GLU A 739 -24.33 -14.16 30.38
C GLU A 739 -23.47 -14.29 29.13
N ALA A 740 -22.15 -14.43 29.26
CA ALA A 740 -21.26 -14.68 28.13
C ALA A 740 -21.65 -15.94 27.34
N ALA A 741 -21.90 -17.06 28.03
CA ALA A 741 -22.39 -18.29 27.41
C ALA A 741 -23.73 -18.09 26.68
N ARG A 742 -24.67 -17.36 27.31
CA ARG A 742 -25.97 -17.01 26.69
C ARG A 742 -25.79 -16.10 25.46
N VAL A 743 -24.84 -15.18 25.48
CA VAL A 743 -24.48 -14.36 24.31
C VAL A 743 -23.97 -15.26 23.17
N ARG A 744 -23.07 -16.21 23.45
CA ARG A 744 -22.52 -17.13 22.44
C ARG A 744 -23.56 -18.09 21.84
N MET A 745 -24.68 -18.36 22.53
CA MET A 745 -25.82 -19.09 21.93
C MET A 745 -26.38 -18.39 20.68
N ASN A 746 -26.22 -17.08 20.53
CA ASN A 746 -26.60 -16.35 19.31
C ASN A 746 -25.78 -16.75 18.07
N LEU A 747 -24.64 -17.44 18.27
CA LEU A 747 -23.81 -18.05 17.24
C LEU A 747 -24.09 -19.56 17.05
N GLY A 748 -25.08 -20.11 17.75
CA GLY A 748 -25.40 -21.54 17.73
C GLY A 748 -24.47 -22.40 18.62
N GLN A 749 -23.63 -21.78 19.46
CA GLN A 749 -22.86 -22.52 20.46
C GLN A 749 -23.78 -23.05 21.55
N GLN A 750 -23.52 -24.28 22.02
CA GLN A 750 -24.29 -24.86 23.11
C GLN A 750 -23.91 -24.21 24.44
N PHE A 751 -24.90 -24.07 25.34
CA PHE A 751 -24.63 -23.61 26.69
C PHE A 751 -23.77 -24.67 27.43
N PRO A 752 -22.67 -24.28 28.10
CA PRO A 752 -21.77 -25.23 28.75
C PRO A 752 -22.51 -26.12 29.77
N ALA A 753 -22.37 -27.44 29.63
CA ALA A 753 -23.10 -28.41 30.45
C ALA A 753 -22.61 -28.47 31.90
N ASP A 754 -21.34 -28.10 32.11
CA ASP A 754 -20.64 -28.04 33.39
C ASP A 754 -21.05 -26.82 34.25
N TYR A 755 -21.77 -25.86 33.68
CA TYR A 755 -22.31 -24.74 34.47
C TYR A 755 -23.47 -25.22 35.35
N PRO A 756 -23.51 -24.86 36.64
CA PRO A 756 -24.67 -25.10 37.49
C PRO A 756 -25.99 -24.69 36.81
N PHE A 757 -26.98 -25.57 36.82
CA PHE A 757 -28.30 -25.35 36.20
C PHE A 757 -28.30 -25.21 34.66
N SER A 758 -27.24 -25.68 33.97
CA SER A 758 -27.10 -25.64 32.51
C SER A 758 -28.31 -26.21 31.74
N SER A 759 -28.81 -27.37 32.15
CA SER A 759 -29.98 -28.06 31.56
C SER A 759 -31.31 -27.30 31.72
N LEU A 760 -31.36 -26.35 32.66
CA LEU A 760 -32.54 -25.54 32.96
C LEU A 760 -32.54 -24.21 32.20
N ILE A 761 -31.34 -23.68 31.92
CA ILE A 761 -31.13 -22.48 31.10
C ILE A 761 -31.26 -22.82 29.60
N SER A 762 -30.83 -24.01 29.18
CA SER A 762 -30.85 -24.44 27.78
C SER A 762 -32.22 -24.87 27.23
N ASN A 763 -33.14 -25.34 28.10
CA ASN A 763 -34.42 -25.94 27.70
C ASN A 763 -35.64 -25.01 27.74
N ASN A 764 -35.47 -23.77 28.21
CA ASN A 764 -36.60 -22.90 28.52
C ASN A 764 -36.80 -21.80 27.46
N ASN A 765 -38.06 -21.60 27.02
CA ASN A 765 -38.53 -20.51 26.14
C ASN A 765 -38.34 -19.08 26.73
N PHE A 766 -37.58 -18.93 27.82
CA PHE A 766 -37.29 -17.67 28.50
C PHE A 766 -36.08 -16.94 27.89
N HIS A 767 -36.03 -16.84 26.56
CA HIS A 767 -35.01 -16.05 25.85
C HIS A 767 -34.98 -14.57 26.30
N ASN A 768 -36.04 -14.07 26.95
CA ASN A 768 -36.22 -12.67 27.33
C ASN A 768 -35.86 -12.32 28.79
N LEU A 769 -35.49 -13.29 29.65
CA LEU A 769 -35.14 -13.03 31.06
C LEU A 769 -33.64 -13.25 31.31
N SER A 770 -33.03 -12.47 32.22
CA SER A 770 -31.63 -12.71 32.61
C SER A 770 -31.50 -14.07 33.32
N PRO A 771 -30.35 -14.76 33.25
CA PRO A 771 -30.09 -15.98 34.01
C PRO A 771 -30.31 -15.78 35.51
N VAL A 772 -30.03 -14.59 36.04
CA VAL A 772 -30.33 -14.23 37.43
C VAL A 772 -31.84 -14.20 37.68
N SER A 773 -32.63 -13.57 36.81
CA SER A 773 -34.10 -13.58 36.92
C SER A 773 -34.67 -14.99 36.80
N ASN A 774 -34.11 -15.83 35.92
CA ASN A 774 -34.50 -17.23 35.80
C ASN A 774 -34.14 -18.01 37.06
N LEU A 775 -32.92 -17.88 37.58
CA LEU A 775 -32.48 -18.52 38.83
C LEU A 775 -33.31 -18.04 40.03
N CYS A 776 -33.64 -16.75 40.12
CA CYS A 776 -34.49 -16.20 41.17
C CYS A 776 -35.94 -16.69 41.05
N GLN A 777 -36.55 -16.67 39.86
CA GLN A 777 -37.90 -17.21 39.66
C GLN A 777 -37.96 -18.71 39.95
N MET A 778 -36.89 -19.44 39.63
CA MET A 778 -36.81 -20.87 39.92
C MET A 778 -36.55 -21.14 41.40
N ALA A 779 -35.74 -20.33 42.09
CA ALA A 779 -35.59 -20.41 43.54
C ALA A 779 -36.92 -20.11 44.24
N ILE A 780 -37.64 -19.07 43.80
CA ILE A 780 -38.99 -18.76 44.28
C ILE A 780 -39.93 -19.95 44.03
N LYS A 781 -39.92 -20.53 42.82
CA LYS A 781 -40.76 -21.68 42.45
C LYS A 781 -40.44 -22.91 43.31
N SER A 782 -39.16 -23.24 43.48
CA SER A 782 -38.70 -24.37 44.30
C SER A 782 -39.03 -24.18 45.78
N ILE A 783 -38.95 -22.96 46.30
CA ILE A 783 -39.37 -22.64 47.67
C ILE A 783 -40.89 -22.80 47.79
N SER A 784 -41.67 -22.27 46.85
CA SER A 784 -43.14 -22.41 46.87
C SER A 784 -43.63 -23.85 46.71
N GLU A 785 -42.94 -24.68 45.90
CA GLU A 785 -43.23 -26.11 45.77
C GLU A 785 -42.85 -26.88 47.05
N SER A 786 -41.78 -26.46 47.73
CA SER A 786 -41.38 -27.02 49.03
C SER A 786 -42.34 -26.62 50.16
N GLU A 787 -42.89 -25.40 50.14
CA GLU A 787 -43.94 -24.96 51.07
C GLU A 787 -45.27 -25.72 50.84
N LEU A 788 -45.66 -25.94 49.59
CA LEU A 788 -46.81 -26.79 49.24
C LEU A 788 -46.63 -28.25 49.69
N LEU A 789 -45.40 -28.79 49.58
CA LEU A 789 -45.06 -30.12 50.09
C LEU A 789 -45.11 -30.16 51.62
N LEU A 790 -44.67 -29.12 52.32
CA LEU A 790 -44.75 -28.99 53.78
C LEU A 790 -46.19 -28.82 54.28
N GLU A 791 -47.07 -28.13 53.55
CA GLU A 791 -48.50 -28.06 53.85
C GLU A 791 -49.19 -29.41 53.61
N SER A 792 -48.84 -30.12 52.54
CA SER A 792 -49.38 -31.46 52.28
C SER A 792 -48.93 -32.50 53.33
N ALA A 793 -47.73 -32.34 53.90
CA ALA A 793 -47.21 -33.17 54.98
C ALA A 793 -47.79 -32.82 56.36
N ARG A 794 -48.48 -31.68 56.52
CA ARG A 794 -49.22 -31.31 57.75
C ARG A 794 -50.67 -31.79 57.77
N ILE A 795 -51.16 -32.34 56.65
CA ILE A 795 -52.54 -32.85 56.50
C ILE A 795 -52.58 -34.40 56.53
N THR A 796 -51.42 -35.07 56.61
CA THR A 796 -51.26 -36.48 56.99
C THR A 796 -50.74 -36.61 58.40
#